data_AF-A0A6M7WUY8-F1
#
_entry.id   AF-A0A6M7WUY8-F1
#
_cell.length_a   1.000
_cell.length_b   1.000
_cell.length_c   1.000
_cell.angle_alpha   90.00
_cell.angle_beta   90.00
_cell.angle_gamma   90.00
#
_symmetry.space_group_name_H-M   'P 1'
#
loop_
_entity.id
_entity.type
_entity.pdbx_description
1 polymer ?
#
loop_
_entity_poly.entity_id
_entity_poly.type
_entity_poly.pdbx_seq_one_letter_code
_entity_poly.pdbx_strand_id
1 'polypeptide(L)'
;MFESLIGLVAIIALFVIISRQQGRIGLIERELGALRSLVLSGVVPPAAKPSEQAVTEGKPADANPVAVAAAEIAAPVAGEPAMAAQAPATEAVEVVSGPSSAGEAAPAVAEPAKPAAAAKAARQSDVETALGTRWAVWVGGIALALGGLFLIRYTIEAGIFGPGVRLTMAALLGLVLIAGGEFIRRTGFKVPVQGVAGAYIPAILTAAGAFILFGTVYAAYAIYGFVGPAFAFTVLGAIGVATIVAALVHGQALAGIGLVGSMATPALVSSQAPNPWALFVYLAIVLAATAVIARMRDWKFLMAAAFFGTGAWTIAYMMNAPGADLAVILFINAVTLAVLALVWLGSRDGGAETAKTGFDWPSIVPGVFVAFSALGLSVDSTLVAAGDALPGALVLVALVATALYRPRALPLLHAAGVVSVMIYLGIIPPTTIGTDLSQGNIGFDGLQVAAGNALTLRIGLGLGLVFVSAGFWAARRFAAVARIRAACWAAWGIAAPLVILLALWLTYGNLDRDFAYAAVAALLVVVFAAGGEWIARAEEPPLKGGVAVSFAFGGAAIAGLLMLHMAFDSGWTTILLGAAAIVPALATRWRSYPVLGWISVGAVIAVLGRVAFDPTIVGAEFLSTTPVFNWLLPGYGVPALAFGLAAWQLARTTPALPITGNGRPRLAMEAGAALFALLTVAMLVRHAMHGGVIDTGAVTLAEQAIYTLIAIGAGAILVAIDMRSPSSVLRYGSMAAGVLSVAFIVFQHFLQLNPLLTDESTGRIPVFNLLFLAYLLPAVAAGGLALFARDKRPKWYAQMLALVAAVLAFAYATLSVRRLFKGEFIGLWSGLGQLETYTYSALWLVIGVVLLTSGVWLKSQVLRIASAALIAIAVVKVFLFDMSELEGVLRALSFIGLGTVLIGIGLFYQRLLTRAAKEKMSVSEQG
;
A
#
# COMPACT_ATOMS: atom_id res chain seq x y z
N MET A 1 -10.33 -4.90 -24.90
CA MET A 1 -9.79 -5.56 -23.68
C MET A 1 -8.28 -5.39 -23.54
N PHE A 2 -7.46 -5.70 -24.57
CA PHE A 2 -5.99 -5.51 -24.52
C PHE A 2 -5.58 -4.05 -24.23
N GLU A 3 -6.13 -3.08 -24.98
CA GLU A 3 -5.77 -1.66 -24.83
C GLU A 3 -6.13 -1.07 -23.44
N SER A 4 -7.30 -1.40 -22.91
CA SER A 4 -7.72 -1.03 -21.55
C SER A 4 -6.78 -1.58 -20.47
N LEU A 5 -6.17 -2.74 -20.72
CA LEU A 5 -5.23 -3.40 -19.81
C LEU A 5 -3.83 -2.74 -19.88
N ILE A 6 -3.39 -2.37 -21.08
CA ILE A 6 -2.18 -1.56 -21.31
C ILE A 6 -2.32 -0.18 -20.66
N GLY A 7 -3.49 0.46 -20.81
CA GLY A 7 -3.83 1.72 -20.16
C GLY A 7 -3.76 1.62 -18.63
N LEU A 8 -4.33 0.57 -18.04
CA LEU A 8 -4.25 0.34 -16.59
C LEU A 8 -2.80 0.16 -16.10
N VAL A 9 -1.97 -0.61 -16.81
CA VAL A 9 -0.54 -0.78 -16.48
C VAL A 9 0.22 0.55 -16.62
N ALA A 10 -0.07 1.35 -17.64
CA ALA A 10 0.52 2.68 -17.82
C ALA A 10 0.13 3.64 -16.69
N ILE A 11 -1.14 3.65 -16.26
CA ILE A 11 -1.65 4.45 -15.14
C ILE A 11 -0.98 4.04 -13.81
N ILE A 12 -0.85 2.74 -13.54
CA ILE A 12 -0.18 2.23 -12.34
C ILE A 12 1.31 2.62 -12.35
N ALA A 13 2.00 2.47 -13.49
CA ALA A 13 3.39 2.89 -13.64
C ALA A 13 3.57 4.41 -13.43
N LEU A 14 2.69 5.22 -14.03
CA LEU A 14 2.67 6.68 -13.88
C LEU A 14 2.43 7.09 -12.43
N PHE A 15 1.47 6.47 -11.74
CA PHE A 15 1.17 6.74 -10.32
C PHE A 15 2.37 6.41 -9.41
N VAL A 16 3.05 5.27 -9.64
CA VAL A 16 4.27 4.90 -8.90
C VAL A 16 5.43 5.87 -9.18
N ILE A 17 5.54 6.41 -10.39
CA ILE A 17 6.53 7.43 -10.73
C ILE A 17 6.19 8.76 -10.04
N ILE A 18 4.94 9.23 -10.11
CA ILE A 18 4.48 10.47 -9.47
C ILE A 18 4.67 10.42 -7.95
N SER A 19 4.26 9.33 -7.29
CA SER A 19 4.44 9.13 -5.86
C SER A 19 5.93 9.20 -5.44
N ARG A 20 6.83 8.61 -6.25
CA ARG A 20 8.29 8.71 -6.04
C ARG A 20 8.87 10.10 -6.30
N GLN A 21 8.26 10.89 -7.19
CA GLN A 21 8.69 12.29 -7.41
C GLN A 21 8.19 13.20 -6.29
N GLN A 22 6.93 13.10 -5.86
CA GLN A 22 6.39 13.82 -4.71
C GLN A 22 7.20 13.53 -3.43
N GLY A 23 7.55 12.26 -3.18
CA GLY A 23 8.42 11.87 -2.06
C GLY A 23 9.86 12.41 -2.14
N ARG A 24 10.35 12.81 -3.32
CA ARG A 24 11.62 13.54 -3.48
C ARG A 24 11.45 15.04 -3.26
N ILE A 25 10.38 15.62 -3.82
CA ILE A 25 10.08 17.06 -3.72
C ILE A 25 9.89 17.46 -2.26
N GLY A 26 9.06 16.75 -1.49
CA GLY A 26 8.87 17.00 -0.05
C GLY A 26 10.11 16.76 0.83
N LEU A 27 11.14 16.08 0.30
CA LEU A 27 12.45 15.95 0.94
C LEU A 27 13.30 17.21 0.69
N ILE A 28 13.34 17.67 -0.57
CA ILE A 28 14.03 18.89 -1.00
C ILE A 28 13.41 20.13 -0.35
N GLU A 29 12.08 20.20 -0.23
CA GLU A 29 11.36 21.27 0.47
C GLU A 29 11.70 21.31 1.98
N ARG A 30 11.91 20.15 2.61
CA ARG A 30 12.39 20.07 4.00
C ARG A 30 13.84 20.52 4.14
N GLU A 31 14.72 20.14 3.22
CA GLU A 31 16.12 20.58 3.22
C GLU A 31 16.23 22.10 2.95
N LEU A 32 15.46 22.64 2.01
CA LEU A 32 15.35 24.08 1.77
C LEU A 32 14.72 24.83 2.95
N GLY A 33 13.69 24.28 3.59
CA GLY A 33 13.08 24.85 4.80
C GLY A 33 14.08 24.92 5.96
N ALA A 34 14.84 23.85 6.19
CA ALA A 34 15.91 23.81 7.18
C ALA A 34 17.00 24.85 6.86
N LEU A 35 17.54 24.87 5.63
CA LEU A 35 18.54 25.86 5.20
C LEU A 35 18.04 27.30 5.34
N ARG A 36 16.78 27.58 4.96
CA ARG A 36 16.18 28.91 5.10
C ARG A 36 16.02 29.32 6.55
N SER A 37 15.68 28.40 7.46
CA SER A 37 15.66 28.68 8.91
C SER A 37 17.07 28.93 9.48
N LEU A 38 18.09 28.25 8.96
CA LEU A 38 19.49 28.45 9.34
C LEU A 38 20.01 29.83 8.92
N VAL A 39 19.69 30.26 7.70
CA VAL A 39 20.00 31.62 7.21
C VAL A 39 19.22 32.70 7.97
N LEU A 40 17.92 32.51 8.23
CA LEU A 40 17.08 33.48 8.94
C LEU A 40 17.38 33.60 10.44
N SER A 41 17.95 32.56 11.06
CA SER A 41 18.33 32.58 12.48
C SER A 41 19.71 33.19 12.75
N GLY A 42 20.54 33.39 11.71
CA GLY A 42 21.87 34.01 11.82
C GLY A 42 22.92 33.20 12.58
N VAL A 43 22.63 31.94 12.94
CA VAL A 43 23.52 31.10 13.77
C VAL A 43 24.58 30.40 12.90
N VAL A 44 25.84 30.79 13.07
CA VAL A 44 26.98 30.01 12.58
C VAL A 44 27.08 28.71 13.40
N PRO A 45 27.07 27.52 12.78
CA PRO A 45 27.08 26.26 13.52
C PRO A 45 28.47 26.00 14.14
N PRO A 46 28.55 25.61 15.43
CA PRO A 46 29.81 25.20 16.05
C PRO A 46 30.25 23.82 15.52
N ALA A 47 31.56 23.66 15.28
CA ALA A 47 32.12 22.38 14.86
C ALA A 47 32.13 21.37 16.02
N ALA A 48 31.40 20.25 15.88
CA ALA A 48 31.30 19.18 16.88
C ALA A 48 31.56 17.79 16.28
N LYS A 49 31.99 16.85 17.13
CA LYS A 49 32.49 15.51 16.78
C LYS A 49 31.35 14.45 16.75
N PRO A 50 31.56 13.28 16.13
CA PRO A 50 30.48 12.32 15.87
C PRO A 50 30.18 11.35 17.03
N SER A 51 28.96 11.42 17.58
CA SER A 51 28.26 10.37 18.34
C SER A 51 26.75 10.70 18.31
N GLU A 52 25.90 9.89 17.67
CA GLU A 52 25.25 8.69 18.21
C GLU A 52 23.96 8.97 19.01
N GLN A 53 22.82 8.92 18.30
CA GLN A 53 21.43 8.55 18.70
C GLN A 53 20.53 8.83 17.47
N ALA A 54 19.59 8.00 16.99
CA ALA A 54 18.50 7.24 17.61
C ALA A 54 17.20 8.06 17.83
N VAL A 55 16.18 7.79 16.99
CA VAL A 55 14.71 7.93 17.24
C VAL A 55 14.22 9.38 17.51
N THR A 56 13.15 9.92 16.90
CA THR A 56 11.74 9.58 17.17
C THR A 56 10.77 10.20 16.13
N GLU A 57 9.50 9.81 16.22
CA GLU A 57 8.29 10.42 15.64
C GLU A 57 8.15 11.93 15.96
N GLY A 58 7.30 12.73 15.31
CA GLY A 58 6.42 12.49 14.16
C GLY A 58 5.10 13.31 14.19
N LYS A 59 4.31 13.23 13.12
CA LYS A 59 2.92 13.75 12.99
C LYS A 59 2.78 15.30 12.88
N PRO A 60 1.57 15.91 12.67
CA PRO A 60 1.25 16.52 11.37
C PRO A 60 0.58 17.92 11.47
N ALA A 61 -0.26 18.26 10.47
CA ALA A 61 -1.26 19.34 10.41
C ALA A 61 -0.72 20.77 10.16
N ASP A 62 -1.41 21.64 9.40
CA ASP A 62 -2.51 21.39 8.45
C ASP A 62 -2.61 22.49 7.37
N ALA A 63 -3.56 22.31 6.44
CA ALA A 63 -4.14 23.26 5.47
C ALA A 63 -3.57 24.69 5.28
N ASN A 64 -3.21 25.02 4.03
CA ASN A 64 -3.94 25.90 3.08
C ASN A 64 -4.75 27.12 3.62
N PRO A 65 -4.95 28.24 2.85
CA PRO A 65 -4.84 28.32 1.37
C PRO A 65 -4.27 29.63 0.76
N VAL A 66 -4.20 29.69 -0.60
CA VAL A 66 -4.60 30.79 -1.55
C VAL A 66 -4.28 32.27 -1.22
N ALA A 67 -3.86 33.17 -2.16
CA ALA A 67 -3.28 33.10 -3.52
C ALA A 67 -2.91 34.54 -4.00
N VAL A 68 -2.27 34.68 -5.19
CA VAL A 68 -2.43 35.75 -6.24
C VAL A 68 -2.44 37.25 -5.82
N ALA A 69 -1.75 38.20 -6.48
CA ALA A 69 -0.63 38.23 -7.44
C ALA A 69 -0.17 39.71 -7.64
N ALA A 70 0.94 39.93 -8.38
CA ALA A 70 1.31 41.08 -9.25
C ALA A 70 0.88 42.54 -8.88
N ALA A 71 1.70 43.59 -9.05
CA ALA A 71 3.01 43.74 -9.72
C ALA A 71 3.91 44.72 -8.90
N GLU A 72 4.73 45.68 -9.36
CA GLU A 72 5.04 46.24 -10.70
C GLU A 72 6.50 46.81 -10.72
N ILE A 73 6.78 47.84 -11.51
CA ILE A 73 8.13 48.35 -11.89
C ILE A 73 8.24 49.87 -11.65
N ALA A 74 9.33 50.35 -11.04
CA ALA A 74 10.00 51.62 -11.40
C ALA A 74 11.34 51.85 -10.68
N ALA A 75 12.30 52.45 -11.39
CA ALA A 75 13.51 53.13 -10.92
C ALA A 75 13.53 54.54 -11.63
N PRO A 76 14.61 55.37 -11.77
CA PRO A 76 16.05 55.12 -11.56
C PRO A 76 16.96 56.34 -11.15
N VAL A 77 18.29 56.14 -11.27
CA VAL A 77 19.43 57.11 -11.43
C VAL A 77 19.76 58.16 -10.34
N ALA A 78 20.95 58.02 -9.73
CA ALA A 78 22.09 58.98 -9.75
C ALA A 78 23.27 58.40 -8.91
N GLY A 79 24.56 58.57 -9.22
CA GLY A 79 25.21 59.25 -10.36
C GLY A 79 26.70 58.88 -10.51
N GLU A 80 27.35 59.43 -11.53
CA GLU A 80 28.72 59.17 -12.02
C GLU A 80 29.78 60.15 -11.38
N PRO A 81 31.11 60.17 -11.71
CA PRO A 81 31.74 59.95 -13.03
C PRO A 81 33.12 59.24 -13.10
N ALA A 82 33.60 59.16 -14.35
CA ALA A 82 34.83 58.60 -14.93
C ALA A 82 36.18 59.19 -14.38
N MET A 83 37.40 58.82 -14.84
CA MET A 83 37.82 58.61 -16.23
C MET A 83 39.23 57.98 -16.42
N ALA A 84 39.47 57.51 -17.66
CA ALA A 84 40.76 57.29 -18.34
C ALA A 84 41.49 55.93 -18.11
N ALA A 85 42.21 55.50 -19.16
CA ALA A 85 42.89 54.21 -19.26
C ALA A 85 44.09 54.28 -20.21
N GLN A 86 45.11 53.42 -20.02
CA GLN A 86 46.15 53.11 -21.00
C GLN A 86 46.88 51.80 -20.64
N ALA A 87 47.47 51.15 -21.65
CA ALA A 87 48.38 50.01 -21.54
C ALA A 87 49.53 50.20 -22.56
N PRO A 88 50.71 49.56 -22.36
CA PRO A 88 50.99 48.33 -23.11
C PRO A 88 51.85 47.29 -22.33
N ALA A 89 52.60 46.46 -23.07
CA ALA A 89 53.42 45.28 -22.70
C ALA A 89 54.65 45.60 -21.76
N THR A 90 55.55 44.68 -21.35
CA THR A 90 56.16 43.52 -22.06
C THR A 90 56.89 42.52 -21.12
N GLU A 91 57.12 41.27 -21.59
CA GLU A 91 58.23 40.33 -21.24
C GLU A 91 58.43 39.83 -19.78
N ALA A 92 59.34 38.87 -19.47
CA ALA A 92 59.53 37.48 -19.97
C ALA A 92 60.66 36.71 -19.20
N VAL A 93 60.44 35.43 -18.80
CA VAL A 93 61.48 34.41 -18.37
C VAL A 93 62.25 34.81 -17.06
N GLU A 94 62.94 34.02 -16.21
CA GLU A 94 63.48 32.63 -16.07
C GLU A 94 63.09 32.11 -14.63
N VAL A 95 63.03 30.83 -14.18
CA VAL A 95 63.55 29.48 -14.52
C VAL A 95 64.92 29.11 -13.87
N VAL A 96 65.14 27.81 -13.58
CA VAL A 96 66.32 27.16 -12.91
C VAL A 96 66.45 27.38 -11.37
N SER A 97 67.05 26.46 -10.61
CA SER A 97 66.44 25.22 -10.03
C SER A 97 67.41 24.42 -9.14
N GLY A 98 66.94 23.87 -8.01
CA GLY A 98 67.63 22.80 -7.23
C GLY A 98 68.63 23.28 -6.16
N PRO A 99 69.29 22.35 -5.41
CA PRO A 99 69.23 20.89 -5.50
C PRO A 99 68.56 20.20 -4.28
N SER A 100 68.46 18.87 -4.34
CA SER A 100 68.07 17.98 -3.23
C SER A 100 69.23 17.01 -2.89
N SER A 101 69.29 16.52 -1.65
CA SER A 101 70.16 15.41 -1.23
C SER A 101 69.38 14.43 -0.33
N ALA A 102 69.84 13.19 -0.22
CA ALA A 102 69.02 12.04 0.19
C ALA A 102 69.55 11.29 1.43
N GLY A 103 68.71 10.43 2.04
CA GLY A 103 69.10 9.48 3.09
C GLY A 103 67.98 8.55 3.56
N GLU A 104 68.19 7.24 3.37
CA GLU A 104 67.72 6.05 4.11
C GLU A 104 66.27 5.84 4.63
N ALA A 105 65.62 4.84 3.99
CA ALA A 105 64.97 3.66 4.59
C ALA A 105 64.04 3.76 5.84
N ALA A 106 62.72 3.70 5.58
CA ALA A 106 61.74 2.67 6.01
C ALA A 106 61.57 2.23 7.51
N PRO A 107 60.42 1.61 7.91
CA PRO A 107 59.06 1.63 7.35
C PRO A 107 57.98 2.07 8.37
N ALA A 108 56.85 2.62 7.90
CA ALA A 108 55.72 2.97 8.77
C ALA A 108 54.35 2.50 8.26
N VAL A 109 53.60 1.91 9.19
CA VAL A 109 52.18 1.50 9.22
C VAL A 109 51.26 2.09 8.15
N ALA A 110 50.50 1.23 7.46
CA ALA A 110 49.42 1.63 6.56
C ALA A 110 48.10 1.88 7.32
N GLU A 111 47.69 3.14 7.44
CA GLU A 111 46.35 3.56 7.90
C GLU A 111 45.36 3.60 6.70
N PRO A 112 44.07 3.22 6.83
CA PRO A 112 43.29 2.77 5.68
C PRO A 112 42.73 3.88 4.78
N ALA A 113 42.92 3.72 3.47
CA ALA A 113 42.43 4.64 2.45
C ALA A 113 40.89 4.67 2.31
N LYS A 114 40.28 5.83 2.55
CA LYS A 114 38.97 6.18 1.96
C LYS A 114 39.14 6.47 0.47
N PRO A 115 38.39 5.79 -0.42
CA PRO A 115 37.78 6.54 -1.53
C PRO A 115 36.34 6.10 -1.89
N ALA A 116 35.48 5.80 -0.91
CA ALA A 116 34.06 5.49 -1.17
C ALA A 116 33.24 6.72 -1.66
N ALA A 117 33.65 7.94 -1.30
CA ALA A 117 32.95 9.17 -1.67
C ALA A 117 33.34 9.69 -3.08
N ALA A 118 34.65 9.71 -3.40
CA ALA A 118 35.16 10.18 -4.69
C ALA A 118 34.58 9.40 -5.88
N ALA A 119 34.43 8.07 -5.72
CA ALA A 119 33.82 7.19 -6.72
C ALA A 119 32.33 7.47 -7.00
N LYS A 120 31.66 8.28 -6.17
CA LYS A 120 30.25 8.68 -6.37
C LYS A 120 30.15 10.02 -7.12
N ALA A 121 31.02 10.98 -6.82
CA ALA A 121 31.09 12.26 -7.54
C ALA A 121 31.43 12.06 -9.03
N ALA A 122 32.40 11.19 -9.33
CA ALA A 122 32.84 10.85 -10.69
C ALA A 122 31.78 10.13 -11.57
N ARG A 123 30.54 9.95 -11.08
CA ARG A 123 29.42 9.36 -11.84
C ARG A 123 28.31 10.35 -12.23
N GLN A 124 28.41 11.62 -11.84
CA GLN A 124 27.38 12.63 -12.18
C GLN A 124 27.88 13.72 -13.15
N SER A 125 29.19 13.84 -13.37
CA SER A 125 29.77 14.81 -14.31
C SER A 125 29.90 14.32 -15.76
N ASP A 126 29.63 13.04 -16.05
CA ASP A 126 29.96 12.39 -17.34
C ASP A 126 28.79 12.32 -18.35
N VAL A 127 27.74 13.14 -18.16
CA VAL A 127 26.59 13.22 -19.10
C VAL A 127 26.62 14.50 -19.92
N GLU A 128 26.73 15.67 -19.28
CA GLU A 128 26.86 16.96 -19.98
C GLU A 128 28.15 17.00 -20.82
N THR A 129 29.28 16.60 -20.25
CA THR A 129 30.57 16.51 -20.99
C THR A 129 30.50 15.46 -22.11
N ALA A 130 29.78 14.36 -21.92
CA ALA A 130 29.62 13.34 -22.95
C ALA A 130 28.73 13.79 -24.12
N LEU A 131 27.66 14.58 -23.88
CA LEU A 131 26.91 15.21 -24.98
C LEU A 131 27.77 16.27 -25.67
N GLY A 132 28.30 17.24 -24.90
CA GLY A 132 28.96 18.44 -25.42
C GLY A 132 30.16 18.18 -26.34
N THR A 133 30.97 17.15 -26.06
CA THR A 133 32.19 16.86 -26.84
C THR A 133 32.02 15.75 -27.88
N ARG A 134 31.06 14.83 -27.73
CA ARG A 134 30.96 13.64 -28.62
C ARG A 134 30.04 13.84 -29.83
N TRP A 135 29.07 14.77 -29.76
CA TRP A 135 28.12 14.99 -30.86
C TRP A 135 28.82 15.44 -32.15
N ALA A 136 29.82 16.32 -32.07
CA ALA A 136 30.53 16.86 -33.23
C ALA A 136 31.22 15.79 -34.08
N VAL A 137 31.80 14.75 -33.46
CA VAL A 137 32.47 13.65 -34.20
C VAL A 137 31.45 12.68 -34.79
N TRP A 138 30.30 12.49 -34.14
CA TRP A 138 29.16 11.75 -34.69
C TRP A 138 28.53 12.49 -35.88
N VAL A 139 28.30 13.79 -35.75
CA VAL A 139 27.82 14.66 -36.84
C VAL A 139 28.85 14.70 -37.98
N GLY A 140 30.16 14.72 -37.68
CA GLY A 140 31.20 14.59 -38.70
C GLY A 140 31.16 13.25 -39.45
N GLY A 141 30.97 12.12 -38.75
CA GLY A 141 30.80 10.81 -39.37
C GLY A 141 29.52 10.70 -40.21
N ILE A 142 28.41 11.25 -39.71
CA ILE A 142 27.13 11.32 -40.42
C ILE A 142 27.24 12.25 -41.64
N ALA A 143 27.89 13.41 -41.52
CA ALA A 143 28.11 14.35 -42.61
C ALA A 143 29.06 13.80 -43.68
N LEU A 144 30.02 12.96 -43.32
CA LEU A 144 30.87 12.26 -44.28
C LEU A 144 30.11 11.15 -45.02
N ALA A 145 29.25 10.39 -44.33
CA ALA A 145 28.38 9.40 -44.94
C ALA A 145 27.31 10.04 -45.86
N LEU A 146 26.65 11.10 -45.40
CA LEU A 146 25.70 11.90 -46.18
C LEU A 146 26.42 12.63 -47.31
N GLY A 147 27.64 13.13 -47.12
CA GLY A 147 28.45 13.76 -48.17
C GLY A 147 28.77 12.81 -49.31
N GLY A 148 29.12 11.55 -49.00
CA GLY A 148 29.22 10.48 -50.00
C GLY A 148 27.89 10.22 -50.72
N LEU A 149 26.78 10.16 -49.97
CA LEU A 149 25.43 9.98 -50.53
C LEU A 149 25.01 11.13 -51.45
N PHE A 150 25.32 12.38 -51.08
CA PHE A 150 25.04 13.58 -51.88
C PHE A 150 25.96 13.71 -53.10
N LEU A 151 27.23 13.31 -53.00
CA LEU A 151 28.13 13.23 -54.15
C LEU A 151 27.60 12.20 -55.18
N ILE A 152 27.14 11.04 -54.70
CA ILE A 152 26.44 10.07 -55.54
C ILE A 152 25.19 10.70 -56.14
N ARG A 153 24.31 11.34 -55.35
CA ARG A 153 23.09 12.01 -55.83
C ARG A 153 23.38 13.06 -56.91
N TYR A 154 24.42 13.87 -56.76
CA TYR A 154 24.84 14.84 -57.79
C TYR A 154 25.17 14.14 -59.11
N THR A 155 25.85 12.98 -59.08
CA THR A 155 26.07 12.17 -60.30
C THR A 155 24.83 11.41 -60.81
N ILE A 156 23.74 11.34 -60.03
CA ILE A 156 22.41 10.94 -60.53
C ILE A 156 21.83 12.06 -61.39
N GLU A 157 21.80 13.27 -60.83
CA GLU A 157 21.17 14.45 -61.44
C GLU A 157 21.95 14.93 -62.67
N ALA A 158 23.27 14.75 -62.69
CA ALA A 158 24.13 14.97 -63.87
C ALA A 158 24.11 13.81 -64.89
N GLY A 159 23.43 12.70 -64.61
CA GLY A 159 23.28 11.56 -65.54
C GLY A 159 24.54 10.70 -65.80
N ILE A 160 25.69 11.05 -65.22
CA ILE A 160 27.03 10.52 -65.60
C ILE A 160 27.18 9.01 -65.37
N PHE A 161 26.62 8.48 -64.28
CA PHE A 161 26.75 7.06 -63.92
C PHE A 161 25.41 6.34 -63.87
N GLY A 162 25.33 5.14 -64.47
CA GLY A 162 24.17 4.26 -64.36
C GLY A 162 24.01 3.66 -62.94
N PRO A 163 22.80 3.22 -62.53
CA PRO A 163 22.54 2.88 -61.13
C PRO A 163 23.44 1.79 -60.53
N GLY A 164 23.86 0.80 -61.33
CA GLY A 164 24.77 -0.26 -60.87
C GLY A 164 26.14 0.28 -60.42
N VAL A 165 26.70 1.24 -61.16
CA VAL A 165 28.00 1.86 -60.85
C VAL A 165 27.92 2.67 -59.56
N ARG A 166 26.79 3.35 -59.33
CA ARG A 166 26.55 4.11 -58.08
C ARG A 166 26.57 3.19 -56.86
N LEU A 167 25.96 2.01 -56.97
CA LEU A 167 25.92 1.01 -55.90
C LEU A 167 27.28 0.35 -55.67
N THR A 168 28.06 0.05 -56.71
CA THR A 168 29.42 -0.49 -56.52
C THR A 168 30.36 0.54 -55.92
N MET A 169 30.28 1.82 -56.31
CA MET A 169 31.03 2.91 -55.68
C MET A 169 30.65 3.11 -54.20
N ALA A 170 29.35 3.04 -53.86
CA ALA A 170 28.89 3.12 -52.48
C ALA A 170 29.38 1.94 -51.63
N ALA A 171 29.32 0.71 -52.17
CA ALA A 171 29.83 -0.48 -51.51
C ALA A 171 31.35 -0.40 -51.26
N LEU A 172 32.12 0.05 -52.27
CA LEU A 172 33.56 0.25 -52.14
C LEU A 172 33.90 1.32 -51.10
N LEU A 173 33.18 2.45 -51.06
CA LEU A 173 33.36 3.48 -50.04
C LEU A 173 33.08 2.93 -48.63
N GLY A 174 32.01 2.14 -48.46
CA GLY A 174 31.69 1.50 -47.19
C GLY A 174 32.78 0.55 -46.70
N LEU A 175 33.31 -0.29 -47.60
CA LEU A 175 34.44 -1.19 -47.31
C LEU A 175 35.73 -0.43 -47.00
N VAL A 176 36.06 0.63 -47.75
CA VAL A 176 37.25 1.48 -47.53
C VAL A 176 37.19 2.17 -46.16
N LEU A 177 36.01 2.63 -45.72
CA LEU A 177 35.87 3.22 -44.38
C LEU A 177 36.08 2.19 -43.26
N ILE A 178 35.54 0.97 -43.40
CA ILE A 178 35.79 -0.13 -42.45
C ILE A 178 37.28 -0.50 -42.42
N ALA A 179 37.91 -0.63 -43.59
CA ALA A 179 39.34 -0.92 -43.70
C ALA A 179 40.21 0.19 -43.11
N GLY A 180 39.85 1.46 -43.32
CA GLY A 180 40.51 2.62 -42.72
C GLY A 180 40.38 2.66 -41.19
N GLY A 181 39.19 2.34 -40.66
CA GLY A 181 38.98 2.21 -39.22
C GLY A 181 39.87 1.13 -38.59
N GLU A 182 39.96 -0.04 -39.21
CA GLU A 182 40.84 -1.13 -38.78
C GLU A 182 42.33 -0.80 -38.96
N PHE A 183 42.72 -0.10 -40.03
CA PHE A 183 44.10 0.33 -40.28
C PHE A 183 44.59 1.33 -39.23
N ILE A 184 43.82 2.39 -38.95
CA ILE A 184 44.12 3.40 -37.91
C ILE A 184 44.23 2.73 -36.53
N ARG A 185 43.40 1.70 -36.27
CA ARG A 185 43.49 0.90 -35.04
C ARG A 185 44.78 0.09 -34.96
N ARG A 186 45.20 -0.57 -36.05
CA ARG A 186 46.42 -1.40 -36.08
C ARG A 186 47.70 -0.59 -36.01
N THR A 187 47.75 0.60 -36.61
CA THR A 187 48.91 1.50 -36.56
C THR A 187 49.03 2.28 -35.26
N GLY A 188 48.00 2.24 -34.39
CA GLY A 188 48.04 2.85 -33.07
C GLY A 188 48.07 4.39 -33.09
N PHE A 189 47.61 5.02 -34.17
CA PHE A 189 47.73 6.46 -34.42
C PHE A 189 46.89 7.30 -33.45
N LYS A 190 47.46 7.63 -32.29
CA LYS A 190 46.85 8.51 -31.27
C LYS A 190 47.00 9.96 -31.69
N VAL A 191 45.92 10.58 -32.18
CA VAL A 191 45.87 12.03 -32.42
C VAL A 191 45.99 12.75 -31.06
N PRO A 192 47.01 13.62 -30.84
CA PRO A 192 47.25 14.24 -29.54
C PRO A 192 46.37 15.47 -29.32
N VAL A 193 45.08 15.26 -29.03
CA VAL A 193 44.16 16.34 -28.61
C VAL A 193 44.01 16.32 -27.09
N GLN A 194 44.51 17.35 -26.42
CA GLN A 194 44.34 17.51 -24.97
C GLN A 194 42.84 17.64 -24.61
N GLY A 195 42.42 17.02 -23.51
CA GLY A 195 41.04 17.06 -23.01
C GLY A 195 40.06 16.04 -23.59
N VAL A 196 40.25 15.52 -24.82
CA VAL A 196 39.24 14.67 -25.50
C VAL A 196 39.45 13.17 -25.25
N ALA A 197 39.38 12.75 -23.98
CA ALA A 197 39.45 11.35 -23.58
C ALA A 197 38.12 10.59 -23.88
N GLY A 198 37.85 10.23 -25.14
CA GLY A 198 36.73 9.33 -25.45
C GLY A 198 36.29 9.13 -26.90
N ALA A 199 36.80 9.89 -27.88
CA ALA A 199 36.37 9.77 -29.28
C ALA A 199 37.16 8.70 -30.06
N TYR A 200 36.66 7.45 -30.08
CA TYR A 200 37.24 6.36 -30.88
C TYR A 200 36.99 6.55 -32.39
N ILE A 201 37.86 7.31 -33.06
CA ILE A 201 37.84 7.51 -34.53
C ILE A 201 37.67 6.18 -35.30
N PRO A 202 38.42 5.10 -35.02
CA PRO A 202 38.20 3.78 -35.62
C PRO A 202 36.76 3.25 -35.54
N ALA A 203 36.06 3.46 -34.42
CA ALA A 203 34.70 2.96 -34.25
C ALA A 203 33.70 3.73 -35.11
N ILE A 204 33.93 5.03 -35.33
CA ILE A 204 33.06 5.90 -36.12
C ILE A 204 33.24 5.64 -37.62
N LEU A 205 34.47 5.38 -38.09
CA LEU A 205 34.70 4.95 -39.48
C LEU A 205 34.04 3.59 -39.75
N THR A 206 34.20 2.60 -38.86
CA THR A 206 33.55 1.29 -39.00
C THR A 206 32.02 1.41 -38.96
N ALA A 207 31.46 2.28 -38.11
CA ALA A 207 30.03 2.56 -38.07
C ALA A 207 29.50 3.21 -39.36
N ALA A 208 30.18 4.24 -39.87
CA ALA A 208 29.79 4.93 -41.10
C ALA A 208 29.88 4.00 -42.32
N GLY A 209 30.95 3.20 -42.42
CA GLY A 209 31.09 2.20 -43.48
C GLY A 209 30.02 1.11 -43.43
N ALA A 210 29.69 0.60 -42.24
CA ALA A 210 28.59 -0.35 -42.07
C ALA A 210 27.23 0.26 -42.45
N PHE A 211 26.96 1.51 -42.06
CA PHE A 211 25.73 2.23 -42.44
C PHE A 211 25.61 2.44 -43.96
N ILE A 212 26.72 2.78 -44.63
CA ILE A 212 26.77 2.90 -46.10
C ILE A 212 26.50 1.55 -46.76
N LEU A 213 27.05 0.44 -46.26
CA LEU A 213 26.76 -0.90 -46.79
C LEU A 213 25.29 -1.28 -46.59
N PHE A 214 24.71 -1.01 -45.42
CA PHE A 214 23.26 -1.16 -45.16
C PHE A 214 22.41 -0.38 -46.18
N GLY A 215 22.69 0.92 -46.34
CA GLY A 215 21.97 1.78 -47.28
C GLY A 215 22.14 1.36 -48.75
N THR A 216 23.32 0.86 -49.11
CA THR A 216 23.62 0.38 -50.47
C THR A 216 22.81 -0.86 -50.83
N VAL A 217 22.78 -1.86 -49.95
CA VAL A 217 22.01 -3.10 -50.20
C VAL A 217 20.50 -2.82 -50.16
N TYR A 218 20.03 -1.94 -49.27
CA TYR A 218 18.64 -1.48 -49.28
C TYR A 218 18.28 -0.77 -50.59
N ALA A 219 19.11 0.16 -51.09
CA ALA A 219 18.87 0.87 -52.34
C ALA A 219 18.88 -0.06 -53.56
N ALA A 220 19.80 -1.04 -53.61
CA ALA A 220 19.87 -2.04 -54.68
C ALA A 220 18.58 -2.87 -54.79
N TYR A 221 17.92 -3.12 -53.66
CA TYR A 221 16.64 -3.83 -53.55
C TYR A 221 15.44 -2.89 -53.76
N ALA A 222 15.19 -1.96 -52.83
CA ALA A 222 13.93 -1.21 -52.72
C ALA A 222 13.80 -0.02 -53.69
N ILE A 223 14.92 0.50 -54.21
CA ILE A 223 14.92 1.67 -55.10
C ILE A 223 15.21 1.27 -56.55
N TYR A 224 16.14 0.33 -56.76
CA TYR A 224 16.61 -0.05 -58.10
C TYR A 224 16.18 -1.44 -58.57
N GLY A 225 15.61 -2.30 -57.70
CA GLY A 225 15.07 -3.60 -58.09
C GLY A 225 16.08 -4.63 -58.61
N PHE A 226 17.38 -4.40 -58.47
CA PHE A 226 18.44 -5.28 -58.97
C PHE A 226 18.62 -6.57 -58.16
N VAL A 227 18.07 -6.62 -56.95
CA VAL A 227 18.33 -7.66 -55.95
C VAL A 227 17.01 -8.14 -55.38
N GLY A 228 16.77 -9.45 -55.37
CA GLY A 228 15.54 -10.03 -54.80
C GLY A 228 15.49 -9.98 -53.26
N PRO A 229 14.29 -10.00 -52.65
CA PRO A 229 14.11 -9.84 -51.20
C PRO A 229 14.99 -10.77 -50.35
N ALA A 230 15.06 -12.05 -50.70
CA ALA A 230 15.81 -13.05 -49.93
C ALA A 230 17.32 -12.78 -49.88
N PHE A 231 17.92 -12.30 -50.98
CA PHE A 231 19.34 -11.93 -51.01
C PHE A 231 19.57 -10.64 -50.21
N ALA A 232 18.71 -9.62 -50.40
CA ALA A 232 18.80 -8.36 -49.66
C ALA A 232 18.73 -8.59 -48.14
N PHE A 233 17.73 -9.34 -47.68
CA PHE A 233 17.55 -9.73 -46.28
C PHE A 233 18.78 -10.46 -45.72
N THR A 234 19.31 -11.44 -46.46
CA THR A 234 20.49 -12.23 -46.04
C THR A 234 21.74 -11.35 -45.90
N VAL A 235 22.01 -10.47 -46.87
CA VAL A 235 23.21 -9.62 -46.85
C VAL A 235 23.09 -8.49 -45.83
N LEU A 236 21.93 -7.85 -45.70
CA LEU A 236 21.66 -6.87 -44.63
C LEU A 236 21.86 -7.49 -43.24
N GLY A 237 21.34 -8.70 -43.04
CA GLY A 237 21.53 -9.46 -41.80
C GLY A 237 22.99 -9.83 -41.54
N ALA A 238 23.74 -10.23 -42.57
CA ALA A 238 25.17 -10.53 -42.46
C ALA A 238 26.00 -9.29 -42.09
N ILE A 239 25.73 -8.12 -42.71
CA ILE A 239 26.36 -6.84 -42.36
C ILE A 239 26.02 -6.46 -40.90
N GLY A 240 24.76 -6.67 -40.49
CA GLY A 240 24.31 -6.47 -39.11
C GLY A 240 25.11 -7.29 -38.10
N VAL A 241 25.15 -8.61 -38.25
CA VAL A 241 25.91 -9.51 -37.37
C VAL A 241 27.41 -9.19 -37.40
N ALA A 242 27.99 -8.93 -38.57
CA ALA A 242 29.40 -8.55 -38.70
C ALA A 242 29.72 -7.24 -37.96
N THR A 243 28.80 -6.26 -37.97
CA THR A 243 28.93 -5.00 -37.23
C THR A 243 28.91 -5.23 -35.71
N ILE A 244 28.06 -6.14 -35.23
CA ILE A 244 28.02 -6.53 -33.81
C ILE A 244 29.32 -7.27 -33.42
N VAL A 245 29.85 -8.16 -34.27
CA VAL A 245 31.15 -8.83 -34.06
C VAL A 245 32.30 -7.82 -34.00
N ALA A 246 32.36 -6.86 -34.93
CA ALA A 246 33.37 -5.79 -34.94
C ALA A 246 33.33 -4.94 -33.65
N ALA A 247 32.17 -4.84 -32.99
CA ALA A 247 32.04 -4.12 -31.73
C ALA A 247 32.83 -4.76 -30.56
N LEU A 248 33.21 -6.05 -30.62
CA LEU A 248 34.16 -6.62 -29.66
C LEU A 248 35.49 -5.86 -29.61
N VAL A 249 35.87 -5.25 -30.75
CA VAL A 249 37.07 -4.45 -30.95
C VAL A 249 36.81 -2.96 -30.75
N HIS A 250 35.69 -2.45 -31.28
CA HIS A 250 35.39 -1.01 -31.36
C HIS A 250 34.48 -0.45 -30.24
N GLY A 251 33.90 -1.30 -29.38
CA GLY A 251 33.11 -0.88 -28.21
C GLY A 251 31.58 -0.90 -28.40
N GLN A 252 30.87 -0.78 -27.27
CA GLN A 252 29.42 -1.06 -27.16
C GLN A 252 28.54 -0.24 -28.13
N ALA A 253 28.94 0.98 -28.49
CA ALA A 253 28.17 1.82 -29.41
C ALA A 253 27.99 1.18 -30.79
N LEU A 254 29.05 0.57 -31.34
CA LEU A 254 28.98 -0.11 -32.64
C LEU A 254 28.06 -1.35 -32.58
N ALA A 255 28.03 -2.05 -31.44
CA ALA A 255 27.10 -3.17 -31.24
C ALA A 255 25.65 -2.71 -31.23
N GLY A 256 25.36 -1.53 -30.66
CA GLY A 256 24.04 -0.92 -30.71
C GLY A 256 23.60 -0.60 -32.15
N ILE A 257 24.49 -0.03 -32.97
CA ILE A 257 24.21 0.27 -34.38
C ILE A 257 23.95 -1.03 -35.17
N GLY A 258 24.84 -2.03 -35.01
CA GLY A 258 24.69 -3.33 -35.66
C GLY A 258 23.40 -4.05 -35.26
N LEU A 259 23.02 -3.98 -33.98
CA LEU A 259 21.76 -4.53 -33.47
C LEU A 259 20.54 -3.78 -34.05
N VAL A 260 20.56 -2.45 -34.09
CA VAL A 260 19.46 -1.64 -34.66
C VAL A 260 19.29 -1.92 -36.16
N GLY A 261 20.39 -1.94 -36.94
CA GLY A 261 20.33 -2.31 -38.36
C GLY A 261 19.82 -3.75 -38.55
N SER A 262 20.26 -4.68 -37.71
CA SER A 262 19.78 -6.06 -37.73
C SER A 262 18.27 -6.16 -37.45
N MET A 263 17.78 -5.44 -36.43
CA MET A 263 16.36 -5.44 -36.04
C MET A 263 15.46 -4.63 -36.98
N ALA A 264 16.00 -3.66 -37.73
CA ALA A 264 15.28 -2.91 -38.75
C ALA A 264 15.18 -3.67 -40.10
N THR A 265 16.15 -4.55 -40.40
CA THR A 265 16.21 -5.29 -41.68
C THR A 265 14.88 -5.94 -42.10
N PRO A 266 14.11 -6.62 -41.22
CA PRO A 266 12.85 -7.23 -41.63
C PRO A 266 11.72 -6.22 -41.94
N ALA A 267 11.75 -5.02 -41.36
CA ALA A 267 10.78 -3.97 -41.69
C ALA A 267 11.12 -3.27 -43.01
N LEU A 268 12.39 -3.33 -43.45
CA LEU A 268 12.88 -2.73 -44.68
C LEU A 268 12.75 -3.63 -45.91
N VAL A 269 12.60 -4.95 -45.73
CA VAL A 269 12.51 -5.91 -46.85
C VAL A 269 11.12 -6.54 -46.91
N SER A 270 10.26 -5.97 -47.76
CA SER A 270 8.97 -6.57 -48.11
C SER A 270 9.11 -7.80 -49.02
N SER A 271 8.15 -8.72 -48.95
CA SER A 271 8.09 -9.92 -49.78
C SER A 271 6.64 -10.20 -50.18
N GLN A 272 6.42 -10.58 -51.43
CA GLN A 272 5.12 -11.04 -51.92
C GLN A 272 4.71 -12.40 -51.33
N ALA A 273 5.67 -13.13 -50.75
CA ALA A 273 5.45 -14.31 -49.92
C ALA A 273 6.18 -14.11 -48.57
N PRO A 274 5.52 -13.57 -47.55
CA PRO A 274 6.09 -13.45 -46.21
C PRO A 274 6.40 -14.84 -45.61
N ASN A 275 7.59 -15.02 -45.06
CA ASN A 275 8.01 -16.28 -44.43
C ASN A 275 8.41 -16.05 -42.96
N PRO A 276 7.53 -16.39 -41.99
CA PRO A 276 7.80 -16.22 -40.56
C PRO A 276 9.02 -17.03 -40.06
N TRP A 277 9.25 -18.24 -40.58
CA TRP A 277 10.41 -19.05 -40.20
C TRP A 277 11.73 -18.36 -40.58
N ALA A 278 11.82 -17.78 -41.78
CA ALA A 278 13.00 -17.03 -42.20
C ALA A 278 13.27 -15.82 -41.28
N LEU A 279 12.20 -15.10 -40.90
CA LEU A 279 12.28 -13.97 -39.96
C LEU A 279 12.79 -14.41 -38.58
N PHE A 280 12.14 -15.39 -37.95
CA PHE A 280 12.42 -15.72 -36.56
C PHE A 280 13.70 -16.56 -36.38
N VAL A 281 14.11 -17.37 -37.36
CA VAL A 281 15.46 -17.98 -37.37
C VAL A 281 16.55 -16.91 -37.50
N TYR A 282 16.34 -15.88 -38.31
CA TYR A 282 17.26 -14.74 -38.38
C TYR A 282 17.33 -13.97 -37.05
N LEU A 283 16.18 -13.63 -36.44
CA LEU A 283 16.14 -12.96 -35.12
C LEU A 283 16.79 -13.80 -34.01
N ALA A 284 16.65 -15.13 -34.07
CA ALA A 284 17.33 -16.06 -33.18
C ALA A 284 18.87 -15.99 -33.30
N ILE A 285 19.40 -15.94 -34.53
CA ILE A 285 20.84 -15.80 -34.81
C ILE A 285 21.36 -14.45 -34.31
N VAL A 286 20.66 -13.35 -34.59
CA VAL A 286 21.03 -12.00 -34.12
C VAL A 286 21.02 -11.93 -32.59
N LEU A 287 20.00 -12.49 -31.94
CA LEU A 287 19.90 -12.53 -30.48
C LEU A 287 21.05 -13.35 -29.86
N ALA A 288 21.35 -14.53 -30.40
CA ALA A 288 22.43 -15.39 -29.91
C ALA A 288 23.82 -14.75 -30.09
N ALA A 289 24.11 -14.19 -31.27
CA ALA A 289 25.36 -13.48 -31.54
C ALA A 289 25.54 -12.27 -30.61
N THR A 290 24.50 -11.46 -30.46
CA THR A 290 24.51 -10.31 -29.54
C THR A 290 24.67 -10.76 -28.09
N ALA A 291 24.09 -11.88 -27.68
CA ALA A 291 24.21 -12.40 -26.32
C ALA A 291 25.62 -12.90 -25.98
N VAL A 292 26.31 -13.58 -26.90
CA VAL A 292 27.71 -13.98 -26.72
C VAL A 292 28.59 -12.74 -26.53
N ILE A 293 28.42 -11.73 -27.41
CA ILE A 293 29.23 -10.51 -27.42
C ILE A 293 28.95 -9.63 -26.20
N ALA A 294 27.68 -9.44 -25.85
CA ALA A 294 27.27 -8.75 -24.63
C ALA A 294 27.81 -9.46 -23.38
N ARG A 295 27.73 -10.80 -23.31
CA ARG A 295 28.25 -11.60 -22.20
C ARG A 295 29.75 -11.40 -22.04
N MET A 296 30.54 -11.45 -23.12
CA MET A 296 32.00 -11.29 -23.07
C MET A 296 32.42 -10.00 -22.35
N ARG A 297 31.67 -8.90 -22.52
CA ARG A 297 31.97 -7.57 -21.96
C ARG A 297 31.04 -7.11 -20.81
N ASP A 298 30.11 -7.96 -20.35
CA ASP A 298 29.02 -7.66 -19.39
C ASP A 298 28.12 -6.46 -19.78
N TRP A 299 27.88 -6.27 -21.09
CA TRP A 299 27.10 -5.15 -21.64
C TRP A 299 25.58 -5.32 -21.47
N LYS A 300 25.09 -5.13 -20.24
CA LYS A 300 23.70 -5.37 -19.82
C LYS A 300 22.65 -4.64 -20.66
N PHE A 301 22.91 -3.38 -21.01
CA PHE A 301 22.02 -2.58 -21.87
C PHE A 301 21.91 -3.13 -23.29
N LEU A 302 23.00 -3.63 -23.87
CA LEU A 302 22.97 -4.26 -25.20
C LEU A 302 22.17 -5.56 -25.17
N MET A 303 22.33 -6.37 -24.12
CA MET A 303 21.53 -7.60 -23.95
C MET A 303 20.03 -7.29 -23.77
N ALA A 304 19.70 -6.31 -22.93
CA ALA A 304 18.31 -5.87 -22.73
C ALA A 304 17.68 -5.34 -24.04
N ALA A 305 18.44 -4.57 -24.83
CA ALA A 305 17.99 -4.08 -26.14
C ALA A 305 17.78 -5.22 -27.15
N ALA A 306 18.61 -6.27 -27.13
CA ALA A 306 18.45 -7.41 -28.02
C ALA A 306 17.21 -8.24 -27.66
N PHE A 307 16.98 -8.51 -26.37
CA PHE A 307 15.72 -9.12 -25.91
C PHE A 307 14.50 -8.26 -26.23
N PHE A 308 14.61 -6.92 -26.15
CA PHE A 308 13.53 -6.01 -26.53
C PHE A 308 13.22 -6.12 -28.03
N GLY A 309 14.23 -6.10 -28.90
CA GLY A 309 14.04 -6.21 -30.35
C GLY A 309 13.35 -7.52 -30.76
N THR A 310 13.84 -8.66 -30.28
CA THR A 310 13.23 -9.97 -30.54
C THR A 310 11.81 -10.07 -29.95
N GLY A 311 11.60 -9.58 -28.73
CA GLY A 311 10.30 -9.58 -28.07
C GLY A 311 9.26 -8.71 -28.77
N ALA A 312 9.64 -7.49 -29.18
CA ALA A 312 8.79 -6.58 -29.93
C ALA A 312 8.38 -7.16 -31.29
N TRP A 313 9.31 -7.79 -32.02
CA TRP A 313 8.98 -8.52 -33.26
C TRP A 313 8.02 -9.70 -33.02
N THR A 314 8.16 -10.41 -31.89
CA THR A 314 7.28 -11.54 -31.54
C THR A 314 5.84 -11.05 -31.31
N ILE A 315 5.66 -9.98 -30.52
CA ILE A 315 4.33 -9.40 -30.26
C ILE A 315 3.76 -8.73 -31.51
N ALA A 316 4.58 -8.02 -32.29
CA ALA A 316 4.14 -7.42 -33.56
C ALA A 316 3.67 -8.48 -34.56
N TYR A 317 4.31 -9.65 -34.62
CA TYR A 317 3.85 -10.78 -35.44
C TYR A 317 2.49 -11.29 -34.95
N MET A 318 2.35 -11.58 -33.65
CA MET A 318 1.08 -12.05 -33.07
C MET A 318 -0.09 -11.07 -33.26
N MET A 319 0.15 -9.76 -33.25
CA MET A 319 -0.89 -8.74 -33.41
C MET A 319 -1.29 -8.45 -34.87
N ASN A 320 -0.41 -8.71 -35.85
CA ASN A 320 -0.61 -8.24 -37.23
C ASN A 320 -0.66 -9.37 -38.28
N ALA A 321 -0.40 -10.63 -37.91
CA ALA A 321 -0.49 -11.77 -38.83
C ALA A 321 -1.74 -12.62 -38.53
N PRO A 322 -2.79 -12.59 -39.37
CA PRO A 322 -3.92 -13.50 -39.25
C PRO A 322 -3.46 -14.95 -39.38
N GLY A 323 -3.80 -15.81 -38.40
CA GLY A 323 -3.33 -17.19 -38.37
C GLY A 323 -1.82 -17.33 -38.16
N ALA A 324 -1.26 -16.55 -37.23
CA ALA A 324 0.16 -16.61 -36.87
C ALA A 324 0.63 -18.03 -36.50
N ASP A 325 1.78 -18.44 -37.02
CA ASP A 325 2.33 -19.78 -36.84
C ASP A 325 2.76 -20.00 -35.37
N LEU A 326 1.99 -20.84 -34.67
CA LEU A 326 2.24 -21.25 -33.29
C LEU A 326 3.67 -21.82 -33.11
N ALA A 327 4.15 -22.64 -34.03
CA ALA A 327 5.45 -23.28 -33.91
C ALA A 327 6.60 -22.26 -33.99
N VAL A 328 6.41 -21.19 -34.78
CA VAL A 328 7.33 -20.05 -34.84
C VAL A 328 7.32 -19.23 -33.54
N ILE A 329 6.14 -18.97 -32.97
CA ILE A 329 6.00 -18.26 -31.69
C ILE A 329 6.65 -19.08 -30.56
N LEU A 330 6.41 -20.39 -30.51
CA LEU A 330 7.04 -21.28 -29.52
C LEU A 330 8.55 -21.38 -29.72
N PHE A 331 9.02 -21.47 -30.97
CA PHE A 331 10.45 -21.49 -31.31
C PHE A 331 11.18 -20.23 -30.79
N ILE A 332 10.70 -19.03 -31.09
CA ILE A 332 11.41 -17.82 -30.68
C ILE A 332 11.35 -17.59 -29.15
N ASN A 333 10.26 -17.98 -28.50
CA ASN A 333 10.17 -17.96 -27.03
C ASN A 333 11.15 -18.97 -26.40
N ALA A 334 11.25 -20.19 -26.93
CA ALA A 334 12.22 -21.19 -26.47
C ALA A 334 13.68 -20.74 -26.69
N VAL A 335 14.01 -20.16 -27.86
CA VAL A 335 15.33 -19.56 -28.12
C VAL A 335 15.63 -18.43 -27.15
N THR A 336 14.65 -17.55 -26.90
CA THR A 336 14.81 -16.40 -25.99
C THR A 336 15.16 -16.85 -24.56
N LEU A 337 14.47 -17.87 -24.06
CA LEU A 337 14.75 -18.47 -22.75
C LEU A 337 16.09 -19.24 -22.76
N ALA A 338 16.42 -19.97 -23.82
CA ALA A 338 17.69 -20.70 -23.94
C ALA A 338 18.90 -19.74 -23.98
N VAL A 339 18.82 -18.65 -24.75
CA VAL A 339 19.86 -17.60 -24.80
C VAL A 339 20.01 -16.91 -23.45
N LEU A 340 18.91 -16.63 -22.74
CA LEU A 340 18.97 -16.11 -21.37
C LEU A 340 19.64 -17.10 -20.41
N ALA A 341 19.24 -18.37 -20.43
CA ALA A 341 19.60 -19.38 -19.43
C ALA A 341 20.97 -20.01 -19.65
N LEU A 342 21.38 -20.22 -20.90
CA LEU A 342 22.61 -20.93 -21.27
C LEU A 342 23.72 -19.95 -21.64
N VAL A 343 23.41 -18.92 -22.44
CA VAL A 343 24.38 -17.89 -22.82
C VAL A 343 24.48 -16.83 -21.72
N TRP A 344 23.54 -15.88 -21.63
CA TRP A 344 23.69 -14.68 -20.79
C TRP A 344 23.93 -15.02 -19.31
N LEU A 345 23.05 -15.80 -18.68
CA LEU A 345 23.17 -16.26 -17.29
C LEU A 345 23.96 -17.57 -17.13
N GLY A 346 24.66 -18.01 -18.19
CA GLY A 346 25.62 -19.11 -18.12
C GLY A 346 26.64 -18.89 -17.00
N SER A 347 27.07 -19.96 -16.33
CA SER A 347 28.00 -19.87 -15.20
C SER A 347 29.29 -19.13 -15.61
N ARG A 348 29.77 -18.26 -14.72
CA ARG A 348 31.15 -17.79 -14.64
C ARG A 348 31.63 -18.25 -13.26
N ASP A 349 32.86 -18.76 -13.18
CA ASP A 349 33.35 -19.43 -11.97
C ASP A 349 33.38 -18.49 -10.76
N GLY A 350 33.15 -19.03 -9.55
CA GLY A 350 32.86 -18.24 -8.34
C GLY A 350 31.37 -18.20 -7.93
N GLY A 351 30.62 -19.29 -8.16
CA GLY A 351 29.16 -19.35 -7.97
C GLY A 351 28.61 -19.15 -6.55
N ALA A 352 29.46 -19.08 -5.52
CA ALA A 352 29.02 -19.01 -4.11
C ALA A 352 28.72 -17.59 -3.60
N GLU A 353 29.42 -16.56 -4.09
CA GLU A 353 29.29 -15.20 -3.55
C GLU A 353 28.21 -14.38 -4.24
N THR A 354 28.23 -14.36 -5.57
CA THR A 354 27.36 -13.48 -6.36
C THR A 354 25.88 -13.92 -6.41
N ALA A 355 25.55 -15.06 -5.78
CA ALA A 355 24.18 -15.53 -5.57
C ALA A 355 23.44 -14.81 -4.42
N LYS A 356 24.18 -14.12 -3.53
CA LYS A 356 23.70 -13.58 -2.24
C LYS A 356 22.88 -12.28 -2.35
N THR A 357 23.09 -11.45 -3.38
CA THR A 357 22.73 -10.01 -3.32
C THR A 357 21.86 -9.44 -4.45
N GLY A 358 21.23 -10.25 -5.32
CA GLY A 358 20.26 -9.70 -6.28
C GLY A 358 19.69 -10.63 -7.35
N PHE A 359 18.93 -10.01 -8.25
CA PHE A 359 18.48 -10.54 -9.55
C PHE A 359 19.20 -9.81 -10.70
N ASP A 360 19.13 -10.34 -11.91
CA ASP A 360 19.76 -9.72 -13.09
C ASP A 360 18.74 -8.88 -13.89
N TRP A 361 18.96 -7.57 -14.04
CA TRP A 361 17.93 -6.67 -14.59
C TRP A 361 17.60 -6.90 -16.08
N PRO A 362 18.55 -7.24 -16.99
CA PRO A 362 18.21 -7.59 -18.36
C PRO A 362 17.19 -8.71 -18.49
N SER A 363 17.13 -9.64 -17.52
CA SER A 363 16.12 -10.73 -17.50
C SER A 363 14.67 -10.25 -17.32
N ILE A 364 14.43 -8.99 -16.91
CA ILE A 364 13.08 -8.40 -16.92
C ILE A 364 12.51 -8.41 -18.34
N VAL A 365 13.30 -8.01 -19.35
CA VAL A 365 12.83 -7.82 -20.73
C VAL A 365 12.29 -9.11 -21.36
N PRO A 366 13.04 -10.23 -21.43
CA PRO A 366 12.49 -11.48 -21.95
C PRO A 366 11.40 -12.03 -21.03
N GLY A 367 11.48 -11.84 -19.70
CA GLY A 367 10.40 -12.21 -18.79
C GLY A 367 9.07 -11.57 -19.18
N VAL A 368 9.07 -10.26 -19.46
CA VAL A 368 7.88 -9.50 -19.89
C VAL A 368 7.39 -9.93 -21.27
N PHE A 369 8.24 -9.98 -22.29
CA PHE A 369 7.79 -10.31 -23.66
C PHE A 369 7.35 -11.77 -23.85
N VAL A 370 8.05 -12.72 -23.21
CA VAL A 370 7.67 -14.14 -23.25
C VAL A 370 6.36 -14.36 -22.49
N ALA A 371 6.15 -13.67 -21.36
CA ALA A 371 4.89 -13.73 -20.63
C ALA A 371 3.73 -13.03 -21.37
N PHE A 372 3.97 -11.92 -22.09
CA PHE A 372 2.95 -11.33 -22.97
C PHE A 372 2.59 -12.25 -24.15
N SER A 373 3.55 -13.00 -24.70
CA SER A 373 3.27 -14.03 -25.71
C SER A 373 2.36 -15.13 -25.13
N ALA A 374 2.65 -15.60 -23.91
CA ALA A 374 1.81 -16.56 -23.20
C ALA A 374 0.40 -16.01 -22.88
N LEU A 375 0.28 -14.72 -22.54
CA LEU A 375 -1.01 -14.05 -22.33
C LEU A 375 -1.83 -14.03 -23.62
N GLY A 376 -1.23 -13.66 -24.76
CA GLY A 376 -1.91 -13.65 -26.06
C GLY A 376 -2.46 -15.03 -26.43
N LEU A 377 -1.62 -16.07 -26.38
CA LEU A 377 -2.00 -17.47 -26.63
C LEU A 377 -3.12 -17.99 -25.70
N SER A 378 -3.33 -17.36 -24.53
CA SER A 378 -4.29 -17.81 -23.50
C SER A 378 -5.57 -16.97 -23.41
N VAL A 379 -5.64 -15.82 -24.08
CA VAL A 379 -6.73 -14.82 -23.91
C VAL A 379 -7.27 -14.29 -25.25
N ASP A 380 -6.51 -14.34 -26.35
CA ASP A 380 -7.06 -13.98 -27.66
C ASP A 380 -8.11 -15.01 -28.10
N SER A 381 -9.32 -14.53 -28.44
CA SER A 381 -10.46 -15.41 -28.74
C SER A 381 -10.26 -16.25 -30.02
N THR A 382 -9.40 -15.82 -30.95
CA THR A 382 -9.09 -16.59 -32.17
C THR A 382 -8.07 -17.69 -31.89
N LEU A 383 -7.03 -17.40 -31.10
CA LEU A 383 -5.99 -18.36 -30.72
C LEU A 383 -6.52 -19.39 -29.70
N VAL A 384 -7.35 -18.95 -28.75
CA VAL A 384 -8.04 -19.85 -27.81
C VAL A 384 -9.01 -20.79 -28.53
N ALA A 385 -9.69 -20.33 -29.60
CA ALA A 385 -10.52 -21.19 -30.44
C ALA A 385 -9.71 -22.20 -31.28
N ALA A 386 -8.44 -21.89 -31.62
CA ALA A 386 -7.51 -22.82 -32.24
C ALA A 386 -6.90 -23.84 -31.24
N GLY A 387 -7.01 -23.60 -29.93
CA GLY A 387 -6.52 -24.47 -28.85
C GLY A 387 -5.21 -24.01 -28.18
N ASP A 388 -4.72 -22.81 -28.50
CA ASP A 388 -3.37 -22.35 -28.14
C ASP A 388 -3.15 -22.06 -26.64
N ALA A 389 -4.20 -22.13 -25.83
CA ALA A 389 -4.10 -21.98 -24.38
C ALA A 389 -3.19 -23.03 -23.71
N LEU A 390 -3.09 -24.25 -24.27
CA LEU A 390 -2.14 -25.27 -23.81
C LEU A 390 -0.68 -24.84 -24.07
N PRO A 391 -0.29 -24.48 -25.31
CA PRO A 391 0.97 -23.80 -25.60
C PRO A 391 1.28 -22.60 -24.71
N GLY A 392 0.31 -21.70 -24.49
CA GLY A 392 0.45 -20.55 -23.59
C GLY A 392 0.85 -20.96 -22.16
N ALA A 393 0.18 -21.99 -21.62
CA ALA A 393 0.54 -22.56 -20.33
C ALA A 393 1.94 -23.20 -20.31
N LEU A 394 2.36 -23.89 -21.37
CA LEU A 394 3.70 -24.47 -21.47
C LEU A 394 4.79 -23.38 -21.49
N VAL A 395 4.55 -22.21 -22.09
CA VAL A 395 5.46 -21.06 -22.02
C VAL A 395 5.58 -20.51 -20.59
N LEU A 396 4.48 -20.46 -19.82
CA LEU A 396 4.52 -20.09 -18.39
C LEU A 396 5.32 -21.12 -17.56
N VAL A 397 5.16 -22.42 -17.82
CA VAL A 397 5.98 -23.47 -17.19
C VAL A 397 7.46 -23.31 -17.55
N ALA A 398 7.79 -22.98 -18.81
CA ALA A 398 9.16 -22.74 -19.25
C ALA A 398 9.80 -21.51 -18.58
N LEU A 399 9.05 -20.43 -18.34
CA LEU A 399 9.48 -19.27 -17.55
C LEU A 399 9.83 -19.67 -16.10
N VAL A 400 8.95 -20.43 -15.44
CA VAL A 400 9.17 -20.91 -14.06
C VAL A 400 10.38 -21.85 -14.00
N ALA A 401 10.49 -22.82 -14.92
CA ALA A 401 11.63 -23.74 -15.00
C ALA A 401 12.96 -22.99 -15.26
N THR A 402 12.94 -21.94 -16.08
CA THR A 402 14.12 -21.09 -16.34
C THR A 402 14.56 -20.32 -15.09
N ALA A 403 13.61 -19.74 -14.34
CA ALA A 403 13.90 -19.08 -13.07
C ALA A 403 14.44 -20.07 -12.01
N LEU A 404 13.97 -21.32 -12.03
CA LEU A 404 14.38 -22.40 -11.14
C LEU A 404 15.83 -22.86 -11.42
N TYR A 405 16.17 -22.98 -12.69
CA TYR A 405 17.50 -23.37 -13.17
C TYR A 405 18.54 -22.24 -13.01
N ARG A 406 18.16 -20.97 -13.24
CA ARG A 406 19.03 -19.80 -13.07
C ARG A 406 18.48 -18.84 -11.99
N PRO A 407 18.95 -18.92 -10.73
CA PRO A 407 18.43 -18.12 -9.60
C PRO A 407 18.56 -16.59 -9.71
N ARG A 408 19.26 -16.09 -10.74
CA ARG A 408 19.33 -14.67 -11.11
C ARG A 408 18.17 -14.20 -11.98
N ALA A 409 17.51 -15.10 -12.69
CA ALA A 409 16.33 -14.85 -13.56
C ALA A 409 15.02 -14.74 -12.77
N LEU A 410 15.07 -14.23 -11.53
CA LEU A 410 13.88 -14.09 -10.67
C LEU A 410 12.73 -13.29 -11.33
N PRO A 411 12.96 -12.26 -12.18
CA PRO A 411 11.89 -11.58 -12.92
C PRO A 411 10.99 -12.51 -13.75
N LEU A 412 11.49 -13.66 -14.25
CA LEU A 412 10.69 -14.60 -15.03
C LEU A 412 9.61 -15.27 -14.16
N LEU A 413 9.90 -15.56 -12.89
CA LEU A 413 8.91 -16.03 -11.93
C LEU A 413 7.82 -14.97 -11.70
N HIS A 414 8.21 -13.70 -11.53
CA HIS A 414 7.25 -12.61 -11.36
C HIS A 414 6.39 -12.40 -12.62
N ALA A 415 6.97 -12.47 -13.82
CA ALA A 415 6.22 -12.32 -15.05
C ALA A 415 5.25 -13.49 -15.29
N ALA A 416 5.69 -14.74 -15.09
CA ALA A 416 4.83 -15.91 -15.19
C ALA A 416 3.70 -15.89 -14.15
N GLY A 417 4.01 -15.50 -12.90
CA GLY A 417 3.02 -15.37 -11.82
C GLY A 417 1.98 -14.29 -12.10
N VAL A 418 2.41 -13.09 -12.51
CA VAL A 418 1.52 -11.97 -12.87
C VAL A 418 0.62 -12.35 -14.04
N VAL A 419 1.16 -12.93 -15.12
CA VAL A 419 0.35 -13.32 -16.28
C VAL A 419 -0.61 -14.47 -15.93
N SER A 420 -0.20 -15.45 -15.11
CA SER A 420 -1.11 -16.49 -14.62
C SER A 420 -2.27 -15.88 -13.83
N VAL A 421 -2.00 -14.92 -12.93
CA VAL A 421 -3.03 -14.18 -12.20
C VAL A 421 -3.95 -13.40 -13.16
N MET A 422 -3.40 -12.73 -14.17
CA MET A 422 -4.18 -11.95 -15.14
C MET A 422 -5.06 -12.81 -16.05
N ILE A 423 -4.59 -13.97 -16.50
CA ILE A 423 -5.38 -14.93 -17.30
C ILE A 423 -6.60 -15.38 -16.49
N TYR A 424 -6.39 -15.83 -15.24
CA TYR A 424 -7.48 -16.41 -14.44
C TYR A 424 -8.43 -15.34 -13.90
N LEU A 425 -7.93 -14.18 -13.46
CA LEU A 425 -8.81 -13.07 -13.06
C LEU A 425 -9.64 -12.53 -14.25
N GLY A 426 -9.09 -12.58 -15.47
CA GLY A 426 -9.78 -12.19 -16.70
C GLY A 426 -10.88 -13.16 -17.18
N ILE A 427 -11.00 -14.34 -16.55
CA ILE A 427 -12.05 -15.33 -16.82
C ILE A 427 -13.30 -15.11 -15.92
N ILE A 428 -13.20 -14.29 -14.87
CA ILE A 428 -14.33 -13.96 -13.99
C ILE A 428 -15.31 -13.05 -14.77
N PRO A 429 -16.60 -13.41 -14.92
CA PRO A 429 -17.56 -12.56 -15.62
C PRO A 429 -17.77 -11.23 -14.88
N PRO A 430 -17.77 -10.07 -15.57
CA PRO A 430 -18.02 -8.77 -14.93
C PRO A 430 -19.37 -8.68 -14.21
N THR A 431 -20.35 -9.50 -14.63
CA THR A 431 -21.70 -9.56 -14.05
C THR A 431 -21.77 -10.31 -12.70
N THR A 432 -20.76 -11.10 -12.34
CA THR A 432 -20.75 -11.87 -11.08
C THR A 432 -20.54 -10.97 -9.85
N ILE A 433 -20.22 -9.68 -10.05
CA ILE A 433 -20.09 -8.67 -8.99
C ILE A 433 -21.18 -7.61 -9.22
N GLY A 434 -22.42 -7.95 -8.87
CA GLY A 434 -23.59 -7.09 -9.02
C GLY A 434 -23.78 -6.16 -7.81
N THR A 435 -23.94 -4.86 -8.06
CA THR A 435 -24.42 -3.92 -7.03
C THR A 435 -25.89 -3.60 -7.29
N ASP A 436 -26.82 -4.36 -6.68
CA ASP A 436 -28.23 -3.95 -6.68
C ASP A 436 -28.47 -2.83 -5.67
N LEU A 437 -28.11 -1.63 -6.12
CA LEU A 437 -28.33 -0.37 -5.42
C LEU A 437 -29.82 -0.05 -5.18
N SER A 438 -30.77 -0.80 -5.76
CA SER A 438 -32.20 -0.61 -5.49
C SER A 438 -32.66 -1.28 -4.19
N GLN A 439 -31.99 -2.37 -3.78
CA GLN A 439 -32.27 -3.08 -2.53
C GLN A 439 -31.20 -2.88 -1.45
N GLY A 440 -30.04 -2.31 -1.82
CA GLY A 440 -28.90 -2.12 -0.92
C GLY A 440 -28.01 -3.36 -0.76
N ASN A 441 -28.36 -4.47 -1.42
CA ASN A 441 -27.58 -5.71 -1.44
C ASN A 441 -26.50 -5.66 -2.52
N ILE A 442 -25.26 -5.99 -2.15
CA ILE A 442 -24.12 -6.13 -3.08
C ILE A 442 -23.97 -7.64 -3.41
N GLY A 443 -24.98 -8.18 -4.09
CA GLY A 443 -25.09 -9.61 -4.37
C GLY A 443 -24.01 -10.17 -5.31
N PHE A 444 -23.53 -11.36 -5.01
CA PHE A 444 -22.82 -12.19 -6.01
C PHE A 444 -23.85 -12.94 -6.86
N ASP A 445 -24.52 -12.23 -7.78
CA ASP A 445 -25.55 -12.82 -8.64
C ASP A 445 -24.94 -13.86 -9.60
N GLY A 446 -25.06 -15.13 -9.21
CA GLY A 446 -24.48 -16.30 -9.86
C GLY A 446 -25.17 -16.72 -11.15
N LEU A 447 -25.30 -15.82 -12.13
CA LEU A 447 -25.65 -16.21 -13.50
C LEU A 447 -24.54 -17.10 -14.08
N GLN A 448 -24.85 -18.38 -14.32
CA GLN A 448 -23.93 -19.35 -14.93
C GLN A 448 -23.67 -19.03 -16.41
N VAL A 449 -22.80 -18.04 -16.66
CA VAL A 449 -22.37 -17.67 -18.01
C VAL A 449 -21.27 -18.63 -18.48
N ALA A 450 -21.68 -19.54 -19.37
CA ALA A 450 -20.93 -20.59 -20.04
C ALA A 450 -20.74 -21.92 -19.28
N ALA A 451 -20.96 -23.02 -20.01
CA ALA A 451 -20.59 -24.36 -19.57
C ALA A 451 -19.06 -24.43 -19.38
N GLY A 452 -18.63 -24.97 -18.23
CA GLY A 452 -17.23 -24.89 -17.79
C GLY A 452 -16.24 -25.46 -18.79
N ASN A 453 -15.30 -24.64 -19.26
CA ASN A 453 -14.27 -25.10 -20.18
C ASN A 453 -13.29 -26.03 -19.44
N ALA A 454 -13.49 -27.34 -19.62
CA ALA A 454 -12.68 -28.38 -18.99
C ALA A 454 -11.18 -28.28 -19.36
N LEU A 455 -10.83 -27.63 -20.48
CA LEU A 455 -9.44 -27.35 -20.84
C LEU A 455 -8.83 -26.31 -19.89
N THR A 456 -9.53 -25.19 -19.67
CA THR A 456 -9.14 -24.12 -18.74
C THR A 456 -8.94 -24.67 -17.33
N LEU A 457 -9.87 -25.50 -16.84
CA LEU A 457 -9.75 -26.13 -15.52
C LEU A 457 -8.50 -27.03 -15.42
N ARG A 458 -8.23 -27.86 -16.44
CA ARG A 458 -7.03 -28.72 -16.49
C ARG A 458 -5.73 -27.92 -16.54
N ILE A 459 -5.70 -26.83 -17.33
CA ILE A 459 -4.57 -25.90 -17.38
C ILE A 459 -4.35 -25.25 -16.01
N GLY A 460 -5.41 -24.80 -15.35
CA GLY A 460 -5.34 -24.17 -14.03
C GLY A 460 -4.77 -25.10 -12.97
N LEU A 461 -5.25 -26.35 -12.91
CA LEU A 461 -4.69 -27.37 -12.02
C LEU A 461 -3.21 -27.66 -12.33
N GLY A 462 -2.83 -27.74 -13.62
CA GLY A 462 -1.44 -27.96 -14.03
C GLY A 462 -0.51 -26.81 -13.64
N LEU A 463 -0.89 -25.56 -13.95
CA LEU A 463 -0.13 -24.37 -13.55
C LEU A 463 -0.06 -24.24 -12.03
N GLY A 464 -1.17 -24.44 -11.32
CA GLY A 464 -1.23 -24.45 -9.86
C GLY A 464 -0.24 -25.45 -9.26
N LEU A 465 -0.23 -26.70 -9.74
CA LEU A 465 0.72 -27.73 -9.30
C LEU A 465 2.18 -27.35 -9.58
N VAL A 466 2.48 -26.73 -10.74
CA VAL A 466 3.83 -26.23 -11.06
C VAL A 466 4.25 -25.10 -10.13
N PHE A 467 3.39 -24.11 -9.89
CA PHE A 467 3.69 -23.01 -8.97
C PHE A 467 3.89 -23.50 -7.53
N VAL A 468 3.05 -24.42 -7.04
CA VAL A 468 3.24 -25.05 -5.72
C VAL A 468 4.57 -25.81 -5.66
N SER A 469 4.77 -26.79 -6.53
CA SER A 469 5.93 -27.68 -6.46
C SER A 469 7.27 -26.94 -6.64
N ALA A 470 7.39 -26.07 -7.64
CA ALA A 470 8.58 -25.25 -7.85
C ALA A 470 8.73 -24.19 -6.74
N GLY A 471 7.62 -23.57 -6.31
CA GLY A 471 7.55 -22.58 -5.24
C GLY A 471 8.12 -23.09 -3.91
N PHE A 472 7.56 -24.17 -3.39
CA PHE A 472 8.01 -24.74 -2.11
C PHE A 472 9.43 -25.34 -2.21
N TRP A 473 9.78 -26.02 -3.31
CA TRP A 473 11.13 -26.59 -3.50
C TRP A 473 12.20 -25.50 -3.56
N ALA A 474 11.96 -24.43 -4.33
CA ALA A 474 12.87 -23.30 -4.42
C ALA A 474 12.94 -22.49 -3.13
N ALA A 475 11.79 -22.28 -2.46
CA ALA A 475 11.75 -21.59 -1.17
C ALA A 475 12.59 -22.33 -0.12
N ARG A 476 12.46 -23.66 -0.02
CA ARG A 476 13.31 -24.50 0.85
C ARG A 476 14.78 -24.43 0.44
N ARG A 477 15.10 -24.56 -0.86
CA ARG A 477 16.47 -24.48 -1.40
C ARG A 477 17.17 -23.14 -1.10
N PHE A 478 16.42 -22.04 -0.96
CA PHE A 478 16.98 -20.71 -0.68
C PHE A 478 16.74 -20.20 0.75
N ALA A 479 16.13 -21.00 1.64
CA ALA A 479 15.69 -20.56 2.97
C ALA A 479 16.84 -20.00 3.83
N ALA A 480 17.94 -20.75 3.98
CA ALA A 480 19.16 -20.29 4.62
C ALA A 480 19.87 -19.16 3.83
N VAL A 481 20.13 -19.40 2.53
CA VAL A 481 21.09 -18.62 1.73
C VAL A 481 20.56 -17.27 1.23
N ALA A 482 19.26 -17.16 0.93
CA ALA A 482 18.69 -15.99 0.24
C ALA A 482 17.21 -15.76 0.60
N ARG A 483 16.96 -15.35 1.85
CA ARG A 483 15.61 -15.15 2.45
C ARG A 483 14.59 -14.42 1.54
N ILE A 484 15.00 -13.36 0.84
CA ILE A 484 14.11 -12.62 -0.08
C ILE A 484 13.74 -13.47 -1.29
N ARG A 485 14.71 -14.17 -1.91
CA ARG A 485 14.44 -15.09 -3.03
C ARG A 485 13.52 -16.22 -2.59
N ALA A 486 13.75 -16.80 -1.41
CA ALA A 486 12.88 -17.82 -0.84
C ALA A 486 11.44 -17.31 -0.62
N ALA A 487 11.30 -16.08 -0.12
CA ALA A 487 9.99 -15.45 0.07
C ALA A 487 9.26 -15.19 -1.26
N CYS A 488 9.95 -14.76 -2.33
CA CYS A 488 9.33 -14.61 -3.65
C CYS A 488 8.82 -15.94 -4.24
N TRP A 489 9.57 -17.04 -4.07
CA TRP A 489 9.14 -18.37 -4.50
C TRP A 489 7.96 -18.90 -3.69
N ALA A 490 7.97 -18.72 -2.36
CA ALA A 490 6.83 -19.06 -1.51
C ALA A 490 5.58 -18.24 -1.87
N ALA A 491 5.71 -16.91 -2.06
CA ALA A 491 4.61 -16.03 -2.40
C ALA A 491 3.93 -16.42 -3.73
N TRP A 492 4.70 -16.69 -4.79
CA TRP A 492 4.11 -17.11 -6.07
C TRP A 492 3.56 -18.53 -6.05
N GLY A 493 4.19 -19.45 -5.31
CA GLY A 493 3.69 -20.82 -5.08
C GLY A 493 2.40 -20.90 -4.26
N ILE A 494 1.83 -19.75 -3.89
CA ILE A 494 0.62 -19.58 -3.08
C ILE A 494 -0.37 -18.66 -3.79
N ALA A 495 0.07 -17.48 -4.24
CA ALA A 495 -0.78 -16.50 -4.90
C ALA A 495 -1.36 -17.01 -6.22
N ALA A 496 -0.55 -17.67 -7.06
CA ALA A 496 -1.03 -18.24 -8.32
C ALA A 496 -2.09 -19.34 -8.11
N PRO A 497 -1.86 -20.43 -7.34
CA PRO A 497 -2.87 -21.45 -7.12
C PRO A 497 -4.11 -20.94 -6.37
N LEU A 498 -3.99 -19.98 -5.44
CA LEU A 498 -5.16 -19.38 -4.78
C LEU A 498 -6.02 -18.54 -5.73
N VAL A 499 -5.42 -17.72 -6.59
CA VAL A 499 -6.18 -16.94 -7.60
C VAL A 499 -6.79 -17.85 -8.65
N ILE A 500 -6.07 -18.88 -9.10
CA ILE A 500 -6.61 -19.91 -10.02
C ILE A 500 -7.83 -20.58 -9.40
N LEU A 501 -7.75 -21.02 -8.13
CA LEU A 501 -8.87 -21.65 -7.43
C LEU A 501 -10.07 -20.71 -7.26
N LEU A 502 -9.81 -19.47 -6.82
CA LEU A 502 -10.84 -18.45 -6.63
C LEU A 502 -11.57 -18.12 -7.94
N ALA A 503 -10.83 -17.90 -9.03
CA ALA A 503 -11.41 -17.60 -10.33
C ALA A 503 -12.20 -18.78 -10.92
N LEU A 504 -11.66 -20.01 -10.84
CA LEU A 504 -12.38 -21.19 -11.32
C LEU A 504 -13.67 -21.44 -10.52
N TRP A 505 -13.68 -21.19 -9.20
CA TRP A 505 -14.90 -21.25 -8.40
C TRP A 505 -15.90 -20.15 -8.77
N LEU A 506 -15.45 -18.89 -8.88
CA LEU A 506 -16.32 -17.76 -9.23
C LEU A 506 -16.91 -17.84 -10.65
N THR A 507 -16.23 -18.51 -11.59
CA THR A 507 -16.74 -18.67 -12.97
C THR A 507 -17.50 -19.99 -13.17
N TYR A 508 -17.10 -21.09 -12.53
CA TYR A 508 -17.60 -22.44 -12.85
C TYR A 508 -18.06 -23.29 -11.64
N GLY A 509 -17.92 -22.80 -10.41
CA GLY A 509 -18.37 -23.48 -9.20
C GLY A 509 -19.80 -23.08 -8.81
N ASN A 510 -20.31 -23.70 -7.75
CA ASN A 510 -21.53 -23.22 -7.09
C ASN A 510 -21.16 -22.15 -6.03
N LEU A 511 -21.77 -20.97 -6.11
CA LEU A 511 -21.51 -19.87 -5.17
C LEU A 511 -22.19 -20.08 -3.80
N ASP A 512 -23.33 -20.78 -3.76
CA ASP A 512 -24.04 -21.08 -2.50
C ASP A 512 -23.27 -22.08 -1.65
N ARG A 513 -22.91 -23.22 -2.26
CA ARG A 513 -22.14 -24.30 -1.62
C ARG A 513 -21.54 -25.26 -2.63
N ASP A 514 -20.22 -25.43 -2.57
CA ASP A 514 -19.44 -26.29 -3.45
C ASP A 514 -18.39 -27.11 -2.67
N PHE A 515 -18.76 -28.34 -2.34
CA PHE A 515 -17.89 -29.27 -1.63
C PHE A 515 -16.66 -29.71 -2.46
N ALA A 516 -16.69 -29.62 -3.79
CA ALA A 516 -15.57 -30.02 -4.63
C ALA A 516 -14.47 -28.96 -4.60
N TYR A 517 -14.82 -27.70 -4.81
CA TYR A 517 -13.89 -26.58 -4.67
C TYR A 517 -13.42 -26.41 -3.21
N ALA A 518 -14.31 -26.62 -2.23
CA ALA A 518 -13.92 -26.65 -0.82
C ALA A 518 -12.91 -27.76 -0.49
N ALA A 519 -13.04 -28.96 -1.07
CA ALA A 519 -12.07 -30.05 -0.87
C ALA A 519 -10.69 -29.71 -1.47
N VAL A 520 -10.64 -29.01 -2.61
CA VAL A 520 -9.38 -28.49 -3.18
C VAL A 520 -8.80 -27.39 -2.30
N ALA A 521 -9.63 -26.48 -1.76
CA ALA A 521 -9.19 -25.47 -0.80
C ALA A 521 -8.60 -26.12 0.49
N ALA A 522 -9.27 -27.14 1.04
CA ALA A 522 -8.79 -27.92 2.19
C ALA A 522 -7.44 -28.61 1.90
N LEU A 523 -7.28 -29.18 0.71
CA LEU A 523 -6.00 -29.74 0.26
C LEU A 523 -4.91 -28.68 0.21
N LEU A 524 -5.20 -27.46 -0.28
CA LEU A 524 -4.25 -26.34 -0.24
C LEU A 524 -3.91 -25.90 1.19
N VAL A 525 -4.84 -25.92 2.16
CA VAL A 525 -4.52 -25.68 3.59
C VAL A 525 -3.43 -26.65 4.06
N VAL A 526 -3.62 -27.95 3.81
CA VAL A 526 -2.67 -29.00 4.23
C VAL A 526 -1.34 -28.86 3.50
N VAL A 527 -1.35 -28.67 2.18
CA VAL A 527 -0.14 -28.53 1.36
C VAL A 527 0.67 -27.28 1.74
N PHE A 528 0.01 -26.14 1.96
CA PHE A 528 0.69 -24.90 2.36
C PHE A 528 1.23 -24.97 3.80
N ALA A 529 0.49 -25.56 4.75
CA ALA A 529 0.97 -25.72 6.13
C ALA A 529 2.14 -26.71 6.21
N ALA A 530 2.04 -27.86 5.54
CA ALA A 530 3.11 -28.86 5.46
C ALA A 530 4.33 -28.30 4.70
N GLY A 531 4.11 -27.60 3.60
CA GLY A 531 5.15 -26.89 2.86
C GLY A 531 5.84 -25.80 3.67
N GLY A 532 5.10 -25.07 4.51
CA GLY A 532 5.65 -24.07 5.43
C GLY A 532 6.58 -24.69 6.48
N GLU A 533 6.15 -25.77 7.14
CA GLU A 533 6.98 -26.57 8.06
C GLU A 533 8.19 -27.19 7.34
N TRP A 534 8.04 -27.61 6.08
CA TRP A 534 9.11 -28.17 5.25
C TRP A 534 10.15 -27.12 4.82
N ILE A 535 9.74 -25.86 4.59
CA ILE A 535 10.65 -24.72 4.43
C ILE A 535 11.33 -24.37 5.76
N ALA A 536 10.57 -24.31 6.85
CA ALA A 536 11.06 -23.90 8.18
C ALA A 536 12.22 -24.76 8.69
N ARG A 537 12.20 -26.07 8.36
CA ARG A 537 13.29 -27.01 8.68
C ARG A 537 14.61 -26.77 7.91
N ALA A 538 14.61 -25.87 6.93
CA ALA A 538 15.80 -25.46 6.16
C ALA A 538 16.20 -23.98 6.39
N GLU A 539 15.60 -23.32 7.38
CA GLU A 539 16.05 -22.01 7.84
C GLU A 539 17.30 -22.13 8.74
N GLU A 540 18.06 -21.04 8.87
CA GLU A 540 19.20 -20.94 9.79
C GLU A 540 19.00 -19.75 10.76
N PRO A 541 18.82 -20.00 12.08
CA PRO A 541 18.55 -21.32 12.70
C PRO A 541 17.20 -21.92 12.24
N PRO A 542 17.03 -23.25 12.34
CA PRO A 542 15.82 -23.94 11.87
C PRO A 542 14.59 -23.64 12.72
N LEU A 543 13.41 -23.83 12.12
CA LEU A 543 12.09 -23.59 12.73
C LEU A 543 11.90 -22.15 13.26
N LYS A 544 12.55 -21.16 12.63
CA LYS A 544 12.47 -19.75 13.04
C LYS A 544 11.17 -19.06 12.61
N GLY A 545 10.56 -19.49 11.52
CA GLY A 545 9.35 -18.87 10.97
C GLY A 545 9.65 -17.56 10.24
N GLY A 546 10.65 -17.56 9.37
CA GLY A 546 11.00 -16.42 8.52
C GLY A 546 9.98 -16.16 7.41
N VAL A 547 10.24 -15.14 6.59
CA VAL A 547 9.25 -14.55 5.67
C VAL A 547 8.64 -15.56 4.68
N ALA A 548 9.41 -16.55 4.21
CA ALA A 548 8.89 -17.61 3.33
C ALA A 548 7.91 -18.55 4.06
N VAL A 549 8.17 -18.87 5.33
CA VAL A 549 7.26 -19.63 6.20
C VAL A 549 6.03 -18.81 6.54
N SER A 550 6.17 -17.49 6.76
CA SER A 550 5.04 -16.59 6.95
C SER A 550 4.12 -16.52 5.73
N PHE A 551 4.67 -16.49 4.52
CA PHE A 551 3.86 -16.63 3.30
C PHE A 551 3.13 -17.98 3.27
N ALA A 552 3.80 -19.10 3.56
CA ALA A 552 3.20 -20.44 3.59
C ALA A 552 2.00 -20.55 4.55
N PHE A 553 2.15 -20.15 5.81
CA PHE A 553 1.04 -20.21 6.77
C PHE A 553 -0.04 -19.13 6.51
N GLY A 554 0.32 -17.97 5.95
CA GLY A 554 -0.66 -16.99 5.48
C GLY A 554 -1.49 -17.51 4.29
N GLY A 555 -0.85 -18.23 3.36
CA GLY A 555 -1.51 -18.94 2.27
C GLY A 555 -2.46 -20.02 2.77
N ALA A 556 -2.04 -20.83 3.76
CA ALA A 556 -2.89 -21.81 4.41
C ALA A 556 -4.12 -21.17 5.08
N ALA A 557 -3.98 -19.97 5.66
CA ALA A 557 -5.09 -19.23 6.24
C ALA A 557 -6.09 -18.73 5.19
N ILE A 558 -5.60 -18.20 4.06
CA ILE A 558 -6.47 -17.75 2.95
C ILE A 558 -7.16 -18.96 2.30
N ALA A 559 -6.45 -20.07 2.10
CA ALA A 559 -7.06 -21.34 1.66
C ALA A 559 -8.16 -21.81 2.63
N GLY A 560 -7.96 -21.65 3.95
CA GLY A 560 -8.95 -22.00 4.97
C GLY A 560 -10.18 -21.09 4.96
N LEU A 561 -9.99 -19.79 4.72
CA LEU A 561 -11.09 -18.84 4.53
C LEU A 561 -11.94 -19.19 3.29
N LEU A 562 -11.29 -19.49 2.16
CA LEU A 562 -11.97 -19.94 0.94
C LEU A 562 -12.68 -21.29 1.16
N MET A 563 -12.02 -22.25 1.80
CA MET A 563 -12.59 -23.56 2.14
C MET A 563 -13.88 -23.42 2.95
N LEU A 564 -13.90 -22.54 3.98
CA LEU A 564 -15.11 -22.30 4.76
C LEU A 564 -16.22 -21.68 3.89
N HIS A 565 -15.90 -20.64 3.12
CA HIS A 565 -16.88 -19.95 2.27
C HIS A 565 -17.46 -20.86 1.17
N MET A 566 -16.67 -21.78 0.63
CA MET A 566 -17.13 -22.77 -0.36
C MET A 566 -17.92 -23.92 0.27
N ALA A 567 -17.64 -24.30 1.52
CA ALA A 567 -18.26 -25.46 2.16
C ALA A 567 -19.56 -25.16 2.93
N PHE A 568 -19.79 -23.93 3.35
CA PHE A 568 -20.82 -23.59 4.34
C PHE A 568 -21.61 -22.33 3.99
N ASP A 569 -22.92 -22.43 4.15
CA ASP A 569 -23.89 -21.36 3.94
C ASP A 569 -23.65 -20.19 4.93
N SER A 570 -24.24 -19.01 4.66
CA SER A 570 -23.75 -17.72 5.21
C SER A 570 -23.48 -17.69 6.72
N GLY A 571 -24.44 -18.19 7.52
CA GLY A 571 -24.34 -18.15 8.98
C GLY A 571 -23.25 -19.07 9.54
N TRP A 572 -23.15 -20.28 9.01
CA TRP A 572 -22.12 -21.24 9.42
C TRP A 572 -20.72 -20.73 9.07
N THR A 573 -20.51 -20.11 7.91
CA THR A 573 -19.22 -19.52 7.57
C THR A 573 -18.79 -18.44 8.57
N THR A 574 -19.70 -17.58 9.04
CA THR A 574 -19.37 -16.56 10.06
C THR A 574 -18.90 -17.18 11.38
N ILE A 575 -19.65 -18.18 11.87
CA ILE A 575 -19.38 -18.88 13.13
C ILE A 575 -18.04 -19.64 13.05
N LEU A 576 -17.85 -20.41 11.99
CA LEU A 576 -16.66 -21.24 11.78
C LEU A 576 -15.41 -20.41 11.53
N LEU A 577 -15.53 -19.25 10.87
CA LEU A 577 -14.42 -18.31 10.67
C LEU A 577 -13.97 -17.64 11.98
N GLY A 578 -14.92 -17.33 12.87
CA GLY A 578 -14.60 -16.91 14.24
C GLY A 578 -13.87 -18.01 15.02
N ALA A 579 -14.41 -19.23 14.99
CA ALA A 579 -13.80 -20.39 15.63
C ALA A 579 -12.40 -20.75 15.07
N ALA A 580 -12.18 -20.54 13.77
CA ALA A 580 -10.90 -20.81 13.10
C ALA A 580 -9.73 -20.01 13.68
N ALA A 581 -9.98 -18.86 14.34
CA ALA A 581 -8.95 -18.10 15.06
C ALA A 581 -8.26 -18.89 16.19
N ILE A 582 -8.92 -19.92 16.73
CA ILE A 582 -8.38 -20.78 17.80
C ILE A 582 -7.24 -21.67 17.28
N VAL A 583 -7.32 -22.14 16.03
CA VAL A 583 -6.36 -23.10 15.43
C VAL A 583 -4.92 -22.54 15.37
N PRO A 584 -4.65 -21.38 14.75
CA PRO A 584 -3.30 -20.81 14.71
C PRO A 584 -2.84 -20.34 16.10
N ALA A 585 -3.75 -19.87 16.96
CA ALA A 585 -3.43 -19.54 18.34
C ALA A 585 -2.96 -20.78 19.12
N LEU A 586 -3.63 -21.93 18.97
CA LEU A 586 -3.23 -23.19 19.60
C LEU A 586 -1.90 -23.73 19.05
N ALA A 587 -1.66 -23.58 17.74
CA ALA A 587 -0.42 -23.99 17.10
C ALA A 587 0.85 -23.33 17.70
N THR A 588 0.71 -22.15 18.32
CA THR A 588 1.82 -21.50 19.05
C THR A 588 2.36 -22.30 20.23
N ARG A 589 1.64 -23.33 20.72
CA ARG A 589 2.17 -24.29 21.72
C ARG A 589 3.30 -25.16 21.17
N TRP A 590 3.35 -25.38 19.86
CA TRP A 590 4.31 -26.30 19.22
C TRP A 590 5.32 -25.60 18.31
N ARG A 591 5.02 -24.38 17.85
CA ARG A 591 5.89 -23.58 16.97
C ARG A 591 5.83 -22.10 17.33
N SER A 592 6.99 -21.49 17.56
CA SER A 592 7.15 -20.07 17.88
C SER A 592 7.10 -19.14 16.64
N TYR A 593 6.44 -19.56 15.56
CA TYR A 593 6.37 -18.81 14.30
C TYR A 593 5.61 -17.48 14.49
N PRO A 594 6.22 -16.30 14.23
CA PRO A 594 5.59 -15.00 14.51
C PRO A 594 4.26 -14.76 13.77
N VAL A 595 4.06 -15.43 12.63
CA VAL A 595 2.86 -15.29 11.79
C VAL A 595 1.59 -15.85 12.44
N LEU A 596 1.68 -16.87 13.31
CA LEU A 596 0.51 -17.59 13.83
C LEU A 596 -0.42 -16.69 14.66
N GLY A 597 0.14 -15.80 15.47
CA GLY A 597 -0.64 -14.78 16.17
C GLY A 597 -1.39 -13.88 15.18
N TRP A 598 -0.72 -13.40 14.13
CA TRP A 598 -1.33 -12.52 13.13
C TRP A 598 -2.38 -13.20 12.25
N ILE A 599 -2.29 -14.52 12.01
CA ILE A 599 -3.36 -15.28 11.35
C ILE A 599 -4.62 -15.31 12.22
N SER A 600 -4.47 -15.42 13.55
CA SER A 600 -5.59 -15.32 14.49
C SER A 600 -6.32 -13.98 14.34
N VAL A 601 -5.56 -12.88 14.18
CA VAL A 601 -6.10 -11.53 13.93
C VAL A 601 -6.72 -11.40 12.53
N GLY A 602 -6.16 -12.07 11.53
CA GLY A 602 -6.73 -12.14 10.19
C GLY A 602 -8.16 -12.71 10.18
N ALA A 603 -8.44 -13.72 11.03
CA ALA A 603 -9.79 -14.22 11.23
C ALA A 603 -10.72 -13.15 11.84
N VAL A 604 -10.28 -12.36 12.82
CA VAL A 604 -11.07 -11.23 13.37
C VAL A 604 -11.43 -10.23 12.27
N ILE A 605 -10.47 -9.87 11.42
CA ILE A 605 -10.68 -8.93 10.29
C ILE A 605 -11.67 -9.52 9.27
N ALA A 606 -11.56 -10.82 8.98
CA ALA A 606 -12.45 -11.49 8.02
C ALA A 606 -13.89 -11.65 8.55
N VAL A 607 -14.09 -11.94 9.85
CA VAL A 607 -15.43 -11.89 10.46
C VAL A 607 -15.95 -10.45 10.48
N LEU A 608 -15.15 -9.44 10.83
CA LEU A 608 -15.58 -8.04 10.79
C LEU A 608 -16.02 -7.61 9.38
N GLY A 609 -15.29 -7.99 8.34
CA GLY A 609 -15.67 -7.71 6.95
C GLY A 609 -17.00 -8.37 6.57
N ARG A 610 -17.22 -9.62 6.98
CA ARG A 610 -18.47 -10.36 6.76
C ARG A 610 -19.66 -9.75 7.51
N VAL A 611 -19.46 -9.34 8.75
CA VAL A 611 -20.47 -8.78 9.64
C VAL A 611 -20.82 -7.32 9.31
N ALA A 612 -19.86 -6.55 8.78
CA ALA A 612 -20.11 -5.21 8.24
C ALA A 612 -20.84 -5.25 6.89
N PHE A 613 -20.85 -6.41 6.23
CA PHE A 613 -21.56 -6.65 4.98
C PHE A 613 -23.00 -7.15 5.24
N ASP A 614 -23.15 -8.22 6.02
CA ASP A 614 -24.44 -8.74 6.48
C ASP A 614 -24.49 -8.79 8.02
N PRO A 615 -25.11 -7.79 8.67
CA PRO A 615 -25.34 -7.79 10.11
C PRO A 615 -26.36 -8.84 10.59
N THR A 616 -27.18 -9.42 9.70
CA THR A 616 -28.16 -10.47 10.05
C THR A 616 -27.53 -11.86 10.11
N ILE A 617 -26.30 -12.01 9.60
CA ILE A 617 -25.47 -13.23 9.59
C ILE A 617 -25.97 -14.34 8.66
N VAL A 618 -27.28 -14.39 8.36
CA VAL A 618 -27.94 -15.41 7.53
C VAL A 618 -28.81 -14.84 6.41
N GLY A 619 -28.88 -13.53 6.23
CA GLY A 619 -29.94 -12.87 5.46
C GLY A 619 -31.21 -12.63 6.29
N ALA A 620 -31.92 -11.53 6.01
CA ALA A 620 -33.04 -11.08 6.82
C ALA A 620 -34.22 -12.07 6.82
N GLU A 621 -34.50 -12.75 5.70
CA GLU A 621 -35.57 -13.74 5.60
C GLU A 621 -35.35 -15.02 6.43
N PHE A 622 -34.10 -15.36 6.76
CA PHE A 622 -33.73 -16.56 7.53
C PHE A 622 -33.53 -16.27 9.02
N LEU A 623 -33.66 -15.02 9.45
CA LEU A 623 -33.49 -14.60 10.84
C LEU A 623 -34.76 -14.85 11.65
N SER A 624 -34.70 -15.79 12.61
CA SER A 624 -35.83 -16.07 13.51
C SER A 624 -36.19 -14.88 14.40
N THR A 625 -37.48 -14.56 14.48
CA THR A 625 -38.04 -13.50 15.34
C THR A 625 -37.91 -13.76 16.85
N THR A 626 -37.35 -14.91 17.26
CA THR A 626 -37.05 -15.19 18.67
C THR A 626 -36.02 -14.18 19.22
N PRO A 627 -36.27 -13.48 20.34
CA PRO A 627 -35.42 -12.35 20.74
C PRO A 627 -33.96 -12.69 21.08
N VAL A 628 -33.68 -13.89 21.60
CA VAL A 628 -32.35 -14.28 22.10
C VAL A 628 -31.78 -15.52 21.40
N PHE A 629 -32.60 -16.55 21.17
CA PHE A 629 -32.17 -17.84 20.60
C PHE A 629 -32.29 -17.87 19.07
N ASN A 630 -31.77 -16.83 18.43
CA ASN A 630 -31.69 -16.66 16.96
C ASN A 630 -30.23 -16.77 16.47
N TRP A 631 -29.99 -16.52 15.18
CA TRP A 631 -28.67 -16.62 14.54
C TRP A 631 -27.64 -15.56 14.97
N LEU A 632 -28.05 -14.43 15.53
CA LEU A 632 -27.13 -13.37 16.00
C LEU A 632 -26.33 -13.84 17.23
N LEU A 633 -26.97 -14.60 18.13
CA LEU A 633 -26.31 -15.10 19.34
C LEU A 633 -25.08 -16.00 19.05
N PRO A 634 -25.17 -17.07 18.23
CA PRO A 634 -23.97 -17.81 17.82
C PRO A 634 -23.12 -17.00 16.82
N GLY A 635 -23.75 -16.25 15.91
CA GLY A 635 -23.10 -15.48 14.86
C GLY A 635 -22.07 -14.46 15.34
N TYR A 636 -22.37 -13.75 16.43
CA TYR A 636 -21.44 -12.82 17.08
C TYR A 636 -20.77 -13.42 18.34
N GLY A 637 -21.51 -14.24 19.11
CA GLY A 637 -21.05 -14.77 20.40
C GLY A 637 -19.99 -15.87 20.29
N VAL A 638 -20.05 -16.74 19.27
CA VAL A 638 -19.00 -17.74 19.06
C VAL A 638 -17.68 -17.07 18.64
N PRO A 639 -17.64 -16.10 17.70
CA PRO A 639 -16.46 -15.27 17.49
C PRO A 639 -15.95 -14.59 18.77
N ALA A 640 -16.82 -13.98 19.59
CA ALA A 640 -16.40 -13.33 20.84
C ALA A 640 -15.65 -14.30 21.78
N LEU A 641 -16.21 -15.50 21.99
CA LEU A 641 -15.60 -16.55 22.82
C LEU A 641 -14.32 -17.11 22.18
N ALA A 642 -14.32 -17.35 20.87
CA ALA A 642 -13.17 -17.87 20.14
C ALA A 642 -11.97 -16.89 20.17
N PHE A 643 -12.24 -15.59 20.02
CA PHE A 643 -11.22 -14.55 20.12
C PHE A 643 -10.70 -14.41 21.56
N GLY A 644 -11.56 -14.57 22.57
CA GLY A 644 -11.15 -14.63 23.98
C GLY A 644 -10.26 -15.83 24.31
N LEU A 645 -10.60 -17.01 23.79
CA LEU A 645 -9.78 -18.23 23.91
C LEU A 645 -8.43 -18.09 23.19
N ALA A 646 -8.42 -17.51 21.99
CA ALA A 646 -7.20 -17.22 21.24
C ALA A 646 -6.31 -16.21 21.97
N ALA A 647 -6.88 -15.15 22.55
CA ALA A 647 -6.16 -14.18 23.38
C ALA A 647 -5.52 -14.84 24.63
N TRP A 648 -6.31 -15.62 25.38
CA TRP A 648 -5.85 -16.39 26.54
C TRP A 648 -4.74 -17.38 26.19
N GLN A 649 -4.83 -18.01 25.00
CA GLN A 649 -3.84 -18.95 24.52
C GLN A 649 -2.53 -18.24 24.13
N LEU A 650 -2.60 -17.16 23.34
CA LEU A 650 -1.44 -16.34 22.96
C LEU A 650 -0.75 -15.74 24.19
N ALA A 651 -1.50 -15.37 25.24
CA ALA A 651 -0.94 -14.88 26.50
C ALA A 651 -0.07 -15.90 27.25
N ARG A 652 -0.21 -17.20 26.97
CA ARG A 652 0.57 -18.29 27.62
C ARG A 652 1.80 -18.70 26.82
N THR A 653 1.73 -18.66 25.49
CA THR A 653 2.82 -19.10 24.59
C THR A 653 3.72 -17.97 24.13
N THR A 654 3.25 -16.73 24.19
CA THR A 654 3.91 -15.58 23.59
C THR A 654 4.30 -14.58 24.68
N PRO A 655 5.43 -14.81 25.39
CA PRO A 655 5.86 -13.96 26.50
C PRO A 655 6.11 -12.52 26.01
N ALA A 656 5.72 -11.55 26.84
CA ALA A 656 5.81 -10.13 26.53
C ALA A 656 7.25 -9.61 26.66
N LEU A 657 8.09 -9.87 25.66
CA LEU A 657 9.35 -9.15 25.52
C LEU A 657 9.06 -7.64 25.32
N PRO A 658 9.69 -6.72 26.08
CA PRO A 658 9.28 -5.31 26.09
C PRO A 658 9.42 -4.55 24.76
N ILE A 659 10.19 -5.08 23.79
CA ILE A 659 10.60 -4.34 22.57
C ILE A 659 10.23 -5.09 21.27
N THR A 660 10.01 -6.41 21.29
CA THR A 660 9.65 -7.18 20.09
C THR A 660 8.13 -7.38 19.99
N GLY A 661 7.54 -7.06 18.84
CA GLY A 661 6.08 -6.90 18.64
C GLY A 661 5.17 -8.12 18.81
N ASN A 662 5.65 -9.24 19.36
CA ASN A 662 4.92 -10.50 19.52
C ASN A 662 3.73 -10.40 20.51
N GLY A 663 3.69 -9.39 21.39
CA GLY A 663 2.51 -9.12 22.22
C GLY A 663 1.32 -8.50 21.48
N ARG A 664 1.53 -7.94 20.27
CA ARG A 664 0.48 -7.21 19.53
C ARG A 664 -0.71 -8.07 19.07
N PRO A 665 -0.51 -9.31 18.56
CA PRO A 665 -1.64 -10.17 18.19
C PRO A 665 -2.56 -10.50 19.37
N ARG A 666 -2.00 -10.81 20.55
CA ARG A 666 -2.79 -11.03 21.78
C ARG A 666 -3.72 -9.84 22.05
N LEU A 667 -3.17 -8.62 22.03
CA LEU A 667 -3.94 -7.39 22.28
C LEU A 667 -5.04 -7.18 21.23
N ALA A 668 -4.78 -7.50 19.95
CA ALA A 668 -5.80 -7.46 18.91
C ALA A 668 -6.90 -8.52 19.10
N MET A 669 -6.57 -9.73 19.58
CA MET A 669 -7.58 -10.74 19.94
C MET A 669 -8.40 -10.32 21.16
N GLU A 670 -7.80 -9.68 22.18
CA GLU A 670 -8.53 -9.11 23.33
C GLU A 670 -9.51 -8.01 22.89
N ALA A 671 -9.10 -7.15 21.95
CA ALA A 671 -9.95 -6.11 21.37
C ALA A 671 -11.10 -6.72 20.56
N GLY A 672 -10.81 -7.72 19.72
CA GLY A 672 -11.82 -8.46 18.96
C GLY A 672 -12.84 -9.15 19.86
N ALA A 673 -12.39 -9.83 20.92
CA ALA A 673 -13.28 -10.48 21.89
C ALA A 673 -14.22 -9.48 22.58
N ALA A 674 -13.70 -8.34 23.05
CA ALA A 674 -14.50 -7.30 23.70
C ALA A 674 -15.48 -6.63 22.72
N LEU A 675 -15.07 -6.37 21.48
CA LEU A 675 -15.91 -5.80 20.43
C LEU A 675 -17.04 -6.74 20.04
N PHE A 676 -16.76 -8.02 19.77
CA PHE A 676 -17.80 -8.98 19.41
C PHE A 676 -18.75 -9.29 20.57
N ALA A 677 -18.27 -9.31 21.82
CA ALA A 677 -19.16 -9.42 22.99
C ALA A 677 -20.14 -8.23 23.07
N LEU A 678 -19.66 -7.01 22.84
CA LEU A 678 -20.51 -5.81 22.76
C LEU A 678 -21.52 -5.88 21.59
N LEU A 679 -21.05 -6.24 20.39
CA LEU A 679 -21.91 -6.36 19.21
C LEU A 679 -22.97 -7.46 19.37
N THR A 680 -22.63 -8.58 20.02
CA THR A 680 -23.61 -9.65 20.32
C THR A 680 -24.80 -9.11 21.10
N VAL A 681 -24.55 -8.37 22.18
CA VAL A 681 -25.63 -7.82 23.03
C VAL A 681 -26.37 -6.69 22.31
N ALA A 682 -25.66 -5.82 21.59
CA ALA A 682 -26.28 -4.72 20.85
C ALA A 682 -27.23 -5.21 19.73
N MET A 683 -26.79 -6.18 18.92
CA MET A 683 -27.62 -6.71 17.82
C MET A 683 -28.83 -7.50 18.33
N LEU A 684 -28.68 -8.26 19.43
CA LEU A 684 -29.80 -8.92 20.08
C LEU A 684 -30.81 -7.92 20.66
N VAL A 685 -30.35 -6.76 21.18
CA VAL A 685 -31.25 -5.68 21.62
C VAL A 685 -31.99 -5.05 20.46
N ARG A 686 -31.32 -4.71 19.34
CA ARG A 686 -31.98 -4.15 18.15
C ARG A 686 -33.08 -5.09 17.65
N HIS A 687 -32.71 -6.36 17.45
CA HIS A 687 -33.61 -7.43 17.02
C HIS A 687 -34.82 -7.58 17.95
N ALA A 688 -34.59 -7.65 19.26
CA ALA A 688 -35.66 -7.80 20.25
C ALA A 688 -36.62 -6.61 20.30
N MET A 689 -36.14 -5.39 20.02
CA MET A 689 -36.95 -4.17 20.04
C MET A 689 -37.68 -3.92 18.72
N HIS A 690 -37.09 -4.30 17.58
CA HIS A 690 -37.68 -4.18 16.25
C HIS A 690 -38.51 -5.41 15.86
N GLY A 691 -39.19 -6.04 16.84
CA GLY A 691 -40.15 -7.13 16.61
C GLY A 691 -39.55 -8.44 16.07
N GLY A 692 -38.23 -8.61 16.11
CA GLY A 692 -37.53 -9.75 15.52
C GLY A 692 -37.01 -9.51 14.10
N VAL A 693 -36.82 -8.25 13.70
CA VAL A 693 -36.22 -7.84 12.42
C VAL A 693 -35.02 -6.91 12.68
N ILE A 694 -34.04 -6.89 11.78
CA ILE A 694 -32.98 -5.87 11.74
C ILE A 694 -33.23 -5.01 10.52
N ASP A 695 -33.66 -3.76 10.73
CA ASP A 695 -33.97 -2.80 9.67
C ASP A 695 -33.16 -1.50 9.81
N THR A 696 -33.40 -0.56 8.89
CA THR A 696 -32.88 0.83 8.92
C THR A 696 -33.75 1.77 9.76
N GLY A 697 -34.64 1.23 10.60
CA GLY A 697 -35.57 2.00 11.43
C GLY A 697 -34.86 2.95 12.40
N ALA A 698 -35.46 4.12 12.61
CA ALA A 698 -34.91 5.16 13.47
C ALA A 698 -34.74 4.66 14.91
N VAL A 699 -33.56 4.90 15.49
CA VAL A 699 -33.23 4.49 16.86
C VAL A 699 -34.11 5.23 17.86
N THR A 700 -34.81 4.49 18.72
CA THR A 700 -35.67 5.05 19.78
C THR A 700 -34.85 5.45 21.01
N LEU A 701 -35.37 6.34 21.85
CA LEU A 701 -34.68 6.65 23.11
C LEU A 701 -34.55 5.41 24.00
N ALA A 702 -35.54 4.52 23.98
CA ALA A 702 -35.52 3.26 24.73
C ALA A 702 -34.36 2.35 24.29
N GLU A 703 -34.14 2.19 22.98
CA GLU A 703 -33.05 1.38 22.40
C GLU A 703 -31.69 1.99 22.76
N GLN A 704 -31.55 3.29 22.58
CA GLN A 704 -30.31 4.03 22.83
C GLN A 704 -29.93 4.12 24.31
N ALA A 705 -30.92 4.10 25.21
CA ALA A 705 -30.72 3.97 26.65
C ALA A 705 -30.12 2.60 27.01
N ILE A 706 -30.61 1.53 26.39
CA ILE A 706 -30.09 0.17 26.61
C ILE A 706 -28.65 0.06 26.06
N TYR A 707 -28.34 0.59 24.88
CA TYR A 707 -26.95 0.66 24.38
C TYR A 707 -26.01 1.44 25.32
N THR A 708 -26.52 2.50 25.95
CA THR A 708 -25.74 3.30 26.91
C THR A 708 -25.48 2.51 28.18
N LEU A 709 -26.48 1.79 28.71
CA LEU A 709 -26.30 0.88 29.85
C LEU A 709 -25.32 -0.26 29.54
N ILE A 710 -25.38 -0.83 28.32
CA ILE A 710 -24.42 -1.84 27.83
C ILE A 710 -23.00 -1.27 27.78
N ALA A 711 -22.81 -0.06 27.24
CA ALA A 711 -21.50 0.58 27.14
C ALA A 711 -20.90 0.92 28.53
N ILE A 712 -21.72 1.39 29.49
CA ILE A 712 -21.29 1.62 30.88
C ILE A 712 -20.95 0.28 31.55
N GLY A 713 -21.80 -0.73 31.39
CA GLY A 713 -21.60 -2.07 31.94
C GLY A 713 -20.34 -2.74 31.42
N ALA A 714 -20.08 -2.66 30.11
CA ALA A 714 -18.83 -3.13 29.50
C ALA A 714 -17.63 -2.33 30.01
N GLY A 715 -17.74 -1.02 30.21
CA GLY A 715 -16.74 -0.21 30.90
C GLY A 715 -16.38 -0.78 32.28
N ALA A 716 -17.39 -1.10 33.10
CA ALA A 716 -17.20 -1.71 34.42
C ALA A 716 -16.55 -3.10 34.35
N ILE A 717 -17.02 -3.96 33.45
CA ILE A 717 -16.50 -5.32 33.26
C ILE A 717 -15.04 -5.26 32.79
N LEU A 718 -14.69 -4.39 31.83
CA LEU A 718 -13.33 -4.24 31.35
C LEU A 718 -12.38 -3.69 32.43
N VAL A 719 -12.83 -2.79 33.32
CA VAL A 719 -12.05 -2.42 34.53
C VAL A 719 -11.88 -3.63 35.46
N ALA A 720 -12.91 -4.43 35.69
CA ALA A 720 -12.85 -5.59 36.58
C ALA A 720 -11.94 -6.71 36.07
N ILE A 721 -11.86 -6.92 34.75
CA ILE A 721 -10.94 -7.89 34.12
C ILE A 721 -9.51 -7.35 34.10
N ASP A 722 -9.29 -6.07 33.76
CA ASP A 722 -7.95 -5.44 33.77
C ASP A 722 -7.30 -5.49 35.17
N MET A 723 -8.08 -5.34 36.24
CA MET A 723 -7.59 -5.53 37.61
C MET A 723 -7.14 -6.96 37.95
N ARG A 724 -7.57 -7.97 37.19
CA ARG A 724 -7.19 -9.39 37.37
C ARG A 724 -6.13 -9.85 36.38
N SER A 725 -6.11 -9.26 35.19
CA SER A 725 -5.16 -9.57 34.11
C SER A 725 -4.86 -8.27 33.34
N PRO A 726 -3.89 -7.48 33.80
CA PRO A 726 -3.60 -6.15 33.24
C PRO A 726 -3.30 -6.19 31.74
N SER A 727 -3.93 -5.29 30.99
CA SER A 727 -3.76 -5.17 29.54
C SER A 727 -3.94 -3.72 29.09
N SER A 728 -3.09 -3.26 28.17
CA SER A 728 -3.27 -1.94 27.56
C SER A 728 -4.62 -1.83 26.83
N VAL A 729 -5.07 -2.90 26.17
CA VAL A 729 -6.36 -2.92 25.46
C VAL A 729 -7.54 -2.92 26.43
N LEU A 730 -7.51 -3.67 27.53
CA LEU A 730 -8.56 -3.60 28.54
C LEU A 730 -8.58 -2.23 29.24
N ARG A 731 -7.39 -1.66 29.52
CA ARG A 731 -7.23 -0.32 30.09
C ARG A 731 -7.83 0.76 29.20
N TYR A 732 -7.38 0.88 27.95
CA TYR A 732 -7.89 1.89 27.02
C TYR A 732 -9.33 1.60 26.57
N GLY A 733 -9.70 0.33 26.36
CA GLY A 733 -11.05 -0.08 26.00
C GLY A 733 -12.10 0.26 27.05
N SER A 734 -11.80 0.04 28.34
CA SER A 734 -12.70 0.47 29.43
C SER A 734 -12.92 1.99 29.46
N MET A 735 -11.87 2.77 29.16
CA MET A 735 -11.99 4.22 29.06
C MET A 735 -12.77 4.65 27.81
N ALA A 736 -12.52 4.01 26.66
CA ALA A 736 -13.24 4.27 25.41
C ALA A 736 -14.74 3.96 25.55
N ALA A 737 -15.11 2.82 26.16
CA ALA A 737 -16.52 2.48 26.42
C ALA A 737 -17.22 3.51 27.33
N GLY A 738 -16.53 3.99 28.38
CA GLY A 738 -17.08 5.04 29.25
C GLY A 738 -17.19 6.41 28.57
N VAL A 739 -16.23 6.80 27.72
CA VAL A 739 -16.29 8.03 26.92
C VAL A 739 -17.40 7.94 25.86
N LEU A 740 -17.54 6.79 25.18
CA LEU A 740 -18.62 6.54 24.23
C LEU A 740 -20.00 6.58 24.91
N SER A 741 -20.12 6.04 26.12
CA SER A 741 -21.34 6.15 26.93
C SER A 741 -21.71 7.62 27.19
N VAL A 742 -20.72 8.45 27.56
CA VAL A 742 -20.93 9.89 27.77
C VAL A 742 -21.30 10.60 26.47
N ALA A 743 -20.71 10.21 25.33
CA ALA A 743 -21.10 10.74 24.02
C ALA A 743 -22.56 10.37 23.66
N PHE A 744 -22.99 9.11 23.87
CA PHE A 744 -24.40 8.72 23.70
C PHE A 744 -25.34 9.49 24.63
N ILE A 745 -24.92 9.79 25.86
CA ILE A 745 -25.71 10.62 26.77
C ILE A 745 -25.84 12.06 26.24
N VAL A 746 -24.73 12.72 25.91
CA VAL A 746 -24.75 14.11 25.44
C VAL A 746 -25.46 14.27 24.09
N PHE A 747 -25.12 13.45 23.08
CA PHE A 747 -25.67 13.61 21.74
C PHE A 747 -27.05 12.97 21.58
N GLN A 748 -27.28 11.75 22.08
CA GLN A 748 -28.57 11.10 21.90
C GLN A 748 -29.59 11.48 22.99
N HIS A 749 -29.25 11.36 24.27
CA HIS A 749 -30.25 11.53 25.34
C HIS A 749 -30.63 12.99 25.61
N PHE A 750 -29.71 13.94 25.37
CA PHE A 750 -29.97 15.36 25.60
C PHE A 750 -30.32 16.17 24.33
N LEU A 751 -29.70 15.85 23.19
CA LEU A 751 -29.81 16.66 21.96
C LEU A 751 -30.71 16.06 20.88
N GLN A 752 -30.67 14.74 20.62
CA GLN A 752 -31.35 14.14 19.45
C GLN A 752 -32.67 13.42 19.79
N LEU A 753 -32.69 12.56 20.81
CA LEU A 753 -33.82 11.68 21.19
C LEU A 753 -34.51 12.13 22.49
N ASN A 754 -34.28 13.37 22.91
CA ASN A 754 -34.86 13.93 24.13
C ASN A 754 -36.40 14.10 23.97
N PRO A 755 -37.26 13.55 24.83
CA PRO A 755 -38.72 13.59 24.63
C PRO A 755 -39.33 14.99 24.75
N LEU A 756 -38.58 15.99 25.25
CA LEU A 756 -38.97 17.40 25.13
C LEU A 756 -38.97 17.89 23.66
N LEU A 757 -38.14 17.29 22.81
CA LEU A 757 -37.94 17.63 21.41
C LEU A 757 -38.69 16.67 20.47
N THR A 758 -38.69 15.37 20.78
CA THR A 758 -39.30 14.33 19.93
C THR A 758 -40.75 14.00 20.28
N ASP A 759 -41.17 14.27 21.53
CA ASP A 759 -42.45 13.83 22.12
C ASP A 759 -42.71 12.31 21.97
N GLU A 760 -41.64 11.51 22.02
CA GLU A 760 -41.73 10.05 22.21
C GLU A 760 -42.49 9.75 23.52
N SER A 761 -43.56 8.93 23.46
CA SER A 761 -44.34 8.61 24.65
C SER A 761 -43.44 8.05 25.74
N THR A 762 -43.49 8.68 26.91
CA THR A 762 -42.74 8.20 28.08
C THR A 762 -43.32 6.92 28.69
N GLY A 763 -44.43 6.40 28.15
CA GLY A 763 -45.07 5.15 28.55
C GLY A 763 -45.98 5.27 29.78
N ARG A 764 -46.91 4.31 29.92
CA ARG A 764 -48.08 4.37 30.83
C ARG A 764 -47.74 4.44 32.33
N ILE A 765 -46.79 3.63 32.81
CA ILE A 765 -46.54 3.46 34.26
C ILE A 765 -45.83 4.73 34.80
N PRO A 766 -46.36 5.43 35.84
CA PRO A 766 -45.82 6.73 36.23
C PRO A 766 -44.36 6.75 36.67
N VAL A 767 -43.86 5.70 37.32
CA VAL A 767 -42.48 5.62 37.84
C VAL A 767 -41.55 4.81 36.94
N PHE A 768 -41.99 3.61 36.52
CA PHE A 768 -41.25 2.76 35.57
C PHE A 768 -41.57 3.18 34.13
N ASN A 769 -41.09 4.38 33.78
CA ASN A 769 -41.32 5.07 32.51
C ASN A 769 -40.03 5.13 31.66
N LEU A 770 -40.12 5.68 30.45
CA LEU A 770 -38.97 5.89 29.55
C LEU A 770 -37.87 6.75 30.19
N LEU A 771 -38.23 7.74 31.01
CA LEU A 771 -37.28 8.63 31.68
C LEU A 771 -36.46 7.88 32.75
N PHE A 772 -37.07 6.90 33.43
CA PHE A 772 -36.38 6.01 34.36
C PHE A 772 -35.33 5.16 33.64
N LEU A 773 -35.68 4.61 32.47
CA LEU A 773 -34.76 3.84 31.62
C LEU A 773 -33.65 4.72 31.00
N ALA A 774 -33.98 5.92 30.51
CA ALA A 774 -33.07 6.76 29.75
C ALA A 774 -32.20 7.70 30.60
N TYR A 775 -32.70 8.17 31.75
CA TYR A 775 -31.97 9.13 32.59
C TYR A 775 -31.58 8.54 33.95
N LEU A 776 -32.50 7.90 34.68
CA LEU A 776 -32.17 7.42 36.03
C LEU A 776 -31.25 6.20 36.04
N LEU A 777 -31.52 5.16 35.23
CA LEU A 777 -30.67 3.97 35.19
C LEU A 777 -29.24 4.31 34.68
N PRO A 778 -29.04 5.08 33.59
CA PRO A 778 -27.72 5.57 33.19
C PRO A 778 -27.05 6.46 34.25
N ALA A 779 -27.80 7.26 35.03
CA ALA A 779 -27.23 8.02 36.14
C ALA A 779 -26.64 7.09 37.23
N VAL A 780 -27.42 6.09 37.67
CA VAL A 780 -26.97 5.13 38.68
C VAL A 780 -25.80 4.29 38.16
N ALA A 781 -25.85 3.83 36.91
CA ALA A 781 -24.79 3.06 36.28
C ALA A 781 -23.48 3.87 36.13
N ALA A 782 -23.56 5.10 35.61
CA ALA A 782 -22.40 5.99 35.45
C ALA A 782 -21.81 6.40 36.81
N GLY A 783 -22.65 6.66 37.82
CA GLY A 783 -22.22 6.95 39.18
C GLY A 783 -21.53 5.75 39.84
N GLY A 784 -22.10 4.54 39.68
CA GLY A 784 -21.49 3.29 40.13
C GLY A 784 -20.14 3.02 39.47
N LEU A 785 -20.02 3.23 38.15
CA LEU A 785 -18.75 3.12 37.44
C LEU A 785 -17.75 4.19 37.88
N ALA A 786 -18.17 5.44 38.10
CA ALA A 786 -17.32 6.52 38.59
C ALA A 786 -16.70 6.17 39.97
N LEU A 787 -17.50 5.65 40.89
CA LEU A 787 -17.05 5.17 42.19
C LEU A 787 -16.12 3.96 42.04
N PHE A 788 -16.49 2.98 41.21
CA PHE A 788 -15.68 1.76 41.00
C PHE A 788 -14.34 2.05 40.32
N ALA A 789 -14.26 3.04 39.43
CA ALA A 789 -13.07 3.39 38.66
C ALA A 789 -12.18 4.46 39.32
N ARG A 790 -12.67 5.15 40.37
CA ARG A 790 -12.05 6.31 41.04
C ARG A 790 -10.54 6.17 41.28
N ASP A 791 -10.11 5.02 41.76
CA ASP A 791 -8.72 4.74 42.15
C ASP A 791 -8.04 3.72 41.21
N LYS A 792 -8.68 3.39 40.07
CA LYS A 792 -8.23 2.41 39.06
C LYS A 792 -7.99 3.03 37.67
N ARG A 793 -8.41 4.28 37.47
CA ARG A 793 -8.38 5.04 36.21
C ARG A 793 -7.99 6.50 36.48
N PRO A 794 -7.58 7.26 35.46
CA PRO A 794 -7.23 8.68 35.64
C PRO A 794 -8.38 9.49 36.25
N LYS A 795 -8.05 10.45 37.13
CA LYS A 795 -9.05 11.25 37.88
C LYS A 795 -10.11 11.90 36.97
N TRP A 796 -9.72 12.39 35.80
CA TRP A 796 -10.62 13.00 34.82
C TRP A 796 -11.75 12.06 34.37
N TYR A 797 -11.48 10.76 34.23
CA TYR A 797 -12.45 9.78 33.74
C TYR A 797 -13.52 9.49 34.79
N ALA A 798 -13.12 9.31 36.06
CA ALA A 798 -14.06 9.17 37.17
C ALA A 798 -14.85 10.46 37.42
N GLN A 799 -14.21 11.63 37.28
CA GLN A 799 -14.88 12.94 37.39
C GLN A 799 -15.90 13.17 36.27
N MET A 800 -15.56 12.83 35.02
CA MET A 800 -16.46 12.89 33.86
C MET A 800 -17.71 12.04 34.08
N LEU A 801 -17.54 10.77 34.49
CA LEU A 801 -18.67 9.87 34.76
C LEU A 801 -19.51 10.34 35.95
N ALA A 802 -18.90 10.85 37.02
CA ALA A 802 -19.62 11.39 38.18
C ALA A 802 -20.42 12.67 37.84
N LEU A 803 -19.86 13.54 37.00
CA LEU A 803 -20.55 14.75 36.51
C LEU A 803 -21.75 14.37 35.65
N VAL A 804 -21.58 13.47 34.70
CA VAL A 804 -22.65 13.02 33.80
C VAL A 804 -23.75 12.28 34.57
N ALA A 805 -23.38 11.47 35.58
CA ALA A 805 -24.34 10.86 36.49
C ALA A 805 -25.19 11.90 37.26
N ALA A 806 -24.56 12.96 37.77
CA ALA A 806 -25.27 14.04 38.46
C ALA A 806 -26.20 14.84 37.52
N VAL A 807 -25.73 15.14 36.30
CA VAL A 807 -26.53 15.82 35.27
C VAL A 807 -27.74 14.98 34.83
N LEU A 808 -27.55 13.67 34.62
CA LEU A 808 -28.63 12.74 34.31
C LEU A 808 -29.66 12.60 35.45
N ALA A 809 -29.21 12.53 36.71
CA ALA A 809 -30.12 12.46 37.86
C ALA A 809 -30.96 13.74 38.02
N PHE A 810 -30.34 14.90 37.79
CA PHE A 810 -31.02 16.20 37.79
C PHE A 810 -32.00 16.34 36.63
N ALA A 811 -31.62 15.86 35.44
CA ALA A 811 -32.49 15.80 34.27
C ALA A 811 -33.68 14.88 34.50
N TYR A 812 -33.47 13.67 35.01
CA TYR A 812 -34.54 12.74 35.38
C TYR A 812 -35.56 13.39 36.33
N ALA A 813 -35.09 14.02 37.41
CA ALA A 813 -35.97 14.66 38.38
C ALA A 813 -36.78 15.81 37.74
N THR A 814 -36.15 16.62 36.89
CA THR A 814 -36.81 17.72 36.18
C THR A 814 -37.83 17.20 35.16
N LEU A 815 -37.45 16.25 34.29
CA LEU A 815 -38.36 15.65 33.30
C LEU A 815 -39.52 14.88 33.96
N SER A 816 -39.31 14.32 35.15
CA SER A 816 -40.38 13.67 35.93
C SER A 816 -41.45 14.67 36.39
N VAL A 817 -41.09 15.92 36.69
CA VAL A 817 -42.07 16.99 36.96
C VAL A 817 -42.85 17.35 35.70
N ARG A 818 -42.18 17.51 34.55
CA ARG A 818 -42.85 17.71 33.25
C ARG A 818 -43.90 16.63 33.00
N ARG A 819 -43.51 15.36 33.16
CA ARG A 819 -44.35 14.18 32.99
C ARG A 819 -45.52 14.12 34.00
N LEU A 820 -45.32 14.59 35.23
CA LEU A 820 -46.38 14.65 36.25
C LEU A 820 -47.53 15.59 35.85
N PHE A 821 -47.22 16.71 35.18
CA PHE A 821 -48.22 17.71 34.76
C PHE A 821 -48.77 17.50 33.33
N LYS A 822 -48.02 16.85 32.43
CA LYS A 822 -48.41 16.67 31.02
C LYS A 822 -48.86 15.26 30.64
N GLY A 823 -48.56 14.24 31.47
CA GLY A 823 -48.89 12.84 31.17
C GLY A 823 -47.78 12.13 30.41
N GLU A 824 -48.12 11.22 29.50
CA GLU A 824 -47.13 10.42 28.76
C GLU A 824 -46.29 11.24 27.77
N PHE A 825 -46.91 12.24 27.15
CA PHE A 825 -46.33 13.15 26.16
C PHE A 825 -45.89 14.44 26.87
N ILE A 826 -44.66 14.90 26.60
CA ILE A 826 -43.99 15.95 27.37
C ILE A 826 -43.37 17.09 26.53
N GLY A 827 -43.56 17.06 25.22
CA GLY A 827 -42.97 17.99 24.24
C GLY A 827 -43.13 19.47 24.59
N LEU A 828 -42.14 20.28 24.18
CA LEU A 828 -42.05 21.71 24.52
C LEU A 828 -43.28 22.52 24.08
N TRP A 829 -43.90 22.16 22.95
CA TRP A 829 -45.07 22.86 22.39
C TRP A 829 -46.33 22.78 23.27
N SER A 830 -46.41 21.86 24.23
CA SER A 830 -47.57 21.75 25.14
C SER A 830 -47.64 22.86 26.21
N GLY A 831 -46.78 23.87 26.13
CA GLY A 831 -46.74 25.04 27.02
C GLY A 831 -46.27 24.71 28.45
N LEU A 832 -46.04 25.72 29.28
CA LEU A 832 -45.71 25.58 30.71
C LEU A 832 -46.90 26.04 31.56
N GLY A 833 -47.32 25.23 32.54
CA GLY A 833 -48.33 25.67 33.51
C GLY A 833 -47.72 26.41 34.71
N GLN A 834 -48.41 27.36 35.33
CA GLN A 834 -47.86 28.11 36.48
C GLN A 834 -47.42 27.18 37.63
N LEU A 835 -48.29 26.25 38.04
CA LEU A 835 -47.97 25.24 39.07
C LEU A 835 -46.79 24.33 38.68
N GLU A 836 -46.64 24.03 37.39
CA GLU A 836 -45.51 23.26 36.84
C GLU A 836 -44.21 24.07 36.98
N THR A 837 -44.23 25.34 36.56
CA THR A 837 -43.11 26.30 36.65
C THR A 837 -42.61 26.46 38.09
N TYR A 838 -43.52 26.61 39.05
CA TYR A 838 -43.20 26.69 40.48
C TYR A 838 -42.66 25.35 41.03
N THR A 839 -43.18 24.22 40.56
CA THR A 839 -42.73 22.89 41.00
C THR A 839 -41.27 22.62 40.60
N TYR A 840 -40.82 23.08 39.42
CA TYR A 840 -39.39 23.03 39.08
C TYR A 840 -38.53 23.81 40.07
N SER A 841 -38.92 25.04 40.44
CA SER A 841 -38.19 25.87 41.39
C SER A 841 -38.09 25.21 42.77
N ALA A 842 -39.20 24.67 43.27
CA ALA A 842 -39.25 23.94 44.53
C ALA A 842 -38.36 22.68 44.49
N LEU A 843 -38.45 21.89 43.42
CA LEU A 843 -37.63 20.69 43.22
C LEU A 843 -36.14 21.02 43.22
N TRP A 844 -35.71 22.03 42.45
CA TRP A 844 -34.29 22.40 42.34
C TRP A 844 -33.73 22.89 43.68
N LEU A 845 -34.53 23.62 44.46
CA LEU A 845 -34.16 24.03 45.82
C LEU A 845 -34.03 22.82 46.76
N VAL A 846 -34.98 21.87 46.72
CA VAL A 846 -34.91 20.62 47.51
C VAL A 846 -33.68 19.78 47.13
N ILE A 847 -33.40 19.58 45.84
CA ILE A 847 -32.18 18.88 45.38
C ILE A 847 -30.93 19.62 45.88
N GLY A 848 -30.92 20.96 45.80
CA GLY A 848 -29.84 21.80 46.34
C GLY A 848 -29.60 21.58 47.83
N VAL A 849 -30.66 21.56 48.64
CA VAL A 849 -30.58 21.31 50.10
C VAL A 849 -30.10 19.88 50.40
N VAL A 850 -30.58 18.87 49.66
CA VAL A 850 -30.12 17.47 49.82
C VAL A 850 -28.62 17.33 49.46
N LEU A 851 -28.18 17.96 48.36
CA LEU A 851 -26.77 17.99 47.97
C LEU A 851 -25.90 18.74 48.99
N LEU A 852 -26.40 19.83 49.60
CA LEU A 852 -25.70 20.57 50.64
C LEU A 852 -25.52 19.73 51.90
N THR A 853 -26.59 19.11 52.39
CA THR A 853 -26.59 18.22 53.57
C THR A 853 -25.65 17.03 53.34
N SER A 854 -25.73 16.39 52.17
CA SER A 854 -24.82 15.31 51.76
C SER A 854 -23.37 15.80 51.67
N GLY A 855 -23.14 17.02 51.17
CA GLY A 855 -21.81 17.62 51.03
C GLY A 855 -21.16 18.00 52.35
N VAL A 856 -21.96 18.35 53.37
CA VAL A 856 -21.49 18.53 54.75
C VAL A 856 -21.17 17.17 55.37
N TRP A 857 -22.08 16.19 55.29
CA TRP A 857 -21.91 14.87 55.92
C TRP A 857 -20.73 14.08 55.32
N LEU A 858 -20.62 14.03 53.99
CA LEU A 858 -19.52 13.39 53.26
C LEU A 858 -18.25 14.27 53.19
N LYS A 859 -18.23 15.44 53.85
CA LYS A 859 -17.16 16.46 53.87
C LYS A 859 -16.73 17.00 52.49
N SER A 860 -17.42 16.62 51.41
CA SER A 860 -17.07 16.95 50.02
C SER A 860 -17.18 18.46 49.73
N GLN A 861 -16.08 19.10 49.33
CA GLN A 861 -16.10 20.49 48.88
C GLN A 861 -16.85 20.64 47.54
N VAL A 862 -16.63 19.71 46.61
CA VAL A 862 -17.28 19.72 45.28
C VAL A 862 -18.80 19.67 45.41
N LEU A 863 -19.33 18.80 46.27
CA LEU A 863 -20.78 18.66 46.44
C LEU A 863 -21.40 19.92 47.09
N ARG A 864 -20.68 20.56 48.03
CA ARG A 864 -21.08 21.84 48.64
C ARG A 864 -21.08 23.02 47.65
N ILE A 865 -20.12 23.04 46.71
CA ILE A 865 -20.10 24.05 45.64
C ILE A 865 -21.24 23.79 44.64
N ALA A 866 -21.45 22.53 44.24
CA ALA A 866 -22.55 22.15 43.34
C ALA A 866 -23.93 22.49 43.94
N SER A 867 -24.15 22.23 45.24
CA SER A 867 -25.38 22.65 45.92
C SER A 867 -25.54 24.16 45.97
N ALA A 868 -24.47 24.92 46.25
CA ALA A 868 -24.54 26.38 46.28
C ALA A 868 -24.88 26.98 44.90
N ALA A 869 -24.29 26.43 43.83
CA ALA A 869 -24.61 26.80 42.46
C ALA A 869 -26.06 26.46 42.08
N LEU A 870 -26.55 25.26 42.41
CA LEU A 870 -27.93 24.87 42.10
C LEU A 870 -28.96 25.70 42.89
N ILE A 871 -28.71 25.98 44.18
CA ILE A 871 -29.56 26.86 44.98
C ILE A 871 -29.56 28.28 44.38
N ALA A 872 -28.41 28.81 43.98
CA ALA A 872 -28.34 30.12 43.33
C ALA A 872 -29.11 30.15 42.00
N ILE A 873 -29.01 29.10 41.17
CA ILE A 873 -29.77 28.97 39.92
C ILE A 873 -31.28 28.90 40.19
N ALA A 874 -31.72 28.11 41.18
CA ALA A 874 -33.13 28.02 41.55
C ALA A 874 -33.67 29.38 42.05
N VAL A 875 -32.92 30.06 42.92
CA VAL A 875 -33.25 31.40 43.42
C VAL A 875 -33.33 32.42 42.27
N VAL A 876 -32.36 32.43 41.35
CA VAL A 876 -32.36 33.32 40.18
C VAL A 876 -33.53 33.01 39.23
N LYS A 877 -33.88 31.72 39.02
CA LYS A 877 -35.09 31.35 38.25
C LYS A 877 -36.35 31.93 38.89
N VAL A 878 -36.53 31.76 40.21
CA VAL A 878 -37.69 32.29 40.93
C VAL A 878 -37.80 33.81 40.74
N PHE A 879 -36.70 34.54 40.88
CA PHE A 879 -36.71 36.00 40.75
C PHE A 879 -36.75 36.54 39.30
N LEU A 880 -36.46 35.73 38.28
CA LEU A 880 -36.53 36.16 36.87
C LEU A 880 -37.81 35.70 36.15
N PHE A 881 -38.27 34.47 36.40
CA PHE A 881 -39.43 33.89 35.73
C PHE A 881 -40.66 33.91 36.63
N ASP A 882 -40.59 33.24 37.79
CA ASP A 882 -41.74 33.06 38.69
C ASP A 882 -42.24 34.41 39.26
N MET A 883 -41.35 35.41 39.38
CA MET A 883 -41.66 36.79 39.75
C MET A 883 -42.16 37.66 38.59
N SER A 884 -41.96 37.27 37.33
CA SER A 884 -42.41 38.08 36.18
C SER A 884 -43.93 38.14 36.07
N GLU A 885 -44.65 37.16 36.61
CA GLU A 885 -46.13 37.11 36.65
C GLU A 885 -46.72 37.87 37.84
N LEU A 886 -45.89 38.42 38.75
CA LEU A 886 -46.35 39.21 39.89
C LEU A 886 -46.50 40.69 39.53
N GLU A 887 -47.72 41.22 39.67
CA GLU A 887 -48.03 42.64 39.51
C GLU A 887 -47.97 43.43 40.84
N GLY A 888 -47.85 44.76 40.72
CA GLY A 888 -47.96 45.68 41.86
C GLY A 888 -46.90 45.51 42.95
N VAL A 889 -47.32 45.70 44.21
CA VAL A 889 -46.44 45.83 45.39
C VAL A 889 -45.57 44.60 45.63
N LEU A 890 -46.05 43.40 45.29
CA LEU A 890 -45.31 42.15 45.45
C LEU A 890 -44.03 42.12 44.61
N ARG A 891 -44.02 42.76 43.43
CA ARG A 891 -42.83 42.88 42.58
C ARG A 891 -41.78 43.79 43.23
N ALA A 892 -42.20 44.90 43.85
CA ALA A 892 -41.27 45.81 44.55
C ALA A 892 -40.62 45.15 45.79
N LEU A 893 -41.42 44.46 46.62
CA LEU A 893 -40.90 43.73 47.78
C LEU A 893 -39.95 42.59 47.38
N SER A 894 -40.25 41.88 46.28
CA SER A 894 -39.40 40.78 45.80
C SER A 894 -38.05 41.27 45.26
N PHE A 895 -37.96 42.48 44.68
CA PHE A 895 -36.66 43.08 44.33
C PHE A 895 -35.80 43.40 45.55
N ILE A 896 -36.40 43.88 46.65
CA ILE A 896 -35.69 44.13 47.92
C ILE A 896 -35.22 42.80 48.53
N GLY A 897 -36.03 41.75 48.42
CA GLY A 897 -35.66 40.38 48.79
C GLY A 897 -34.46 39.87 47.98
N LEU A 898 -34.52 39.99 46.64
CA LEU A 898 -33.42 39.61 45.74
C LEU A 898 -32.12 40.33 46.09
N GLY A 899 -32.14 41.65 46.28
CA GLY A 899 -30.96 42.43 46.69
C GLY A 899 -30.35 41.92 47.99
N THR A 900 -31.20 41.63 48.99
CA THR A 900 -30.78 41.08 50.30
C THR A 900 -30.17 39.68 50.16
N VAL A 901 -30.76 38.81 49.33
CA VAL A 901 -30.27 37.45 49.08
C VAL A 901 -28.96 37.46 48.30
N LEU A 902 -28.80 38.34 47.30
CA LEU A 902 -27.53 38.51 46.57
C LEU A 902 -26.39 38.97 47.49
N ILE A 903 -26.66 39.91 48.41
CA ILE A 903 -25.71 40.33 49.45
C ILE A 903 -25.35 39.14 50.36
N GLY A 904 -26.34 38.36 50.80
CA GLY A 904 -26.13 37.17 51.62
C GLY A 904 -25.28 36.09 50.93
N ILE A 905 -25.53 35.82 49.64
CA ILE A 905 -24.75 34.88 48.82
C ILE A 905 -23.32 35.39 48.63
N GLY A 906 -23.13 36.69 48.35
CA GLY A 906 -21.80 37.31 48.22
C GLY A 906 -20.96 37.16 49.50
N LEU A 907 -21.55 37.46 50.67
CA LEU A 907 -20.92 37.29 51.98
C LEU A 907 -20.59 35.82 52.29
N PHE A 908 -21.47 34.89 51.90
CA PHE A 908 -21.22 33.45 52.06
C PHE A 908 -20.07 32.96 51.16
N TYR A 909 -20.00 33.45 49.91
CA TYR A 909 -18.95 33.08 48.96
C TYR A 909 -17.58 33.64 49.39
N GLN A 910 -17.52 34.88 49.89
CA GLN A 910 -16.32 35.44 50.51
C GLN A 910 -15.84 34.61 51.71
N ARG A 911 -16.76 34.12 52.56
CA ARG A 911 -16.44 33.23 53.70
C ARG A 911 -15.93 31.84 53.28
N LEU A 912 -16.34 31.33 52.11
CA LEU A 912 -15.78 30.10 51.53
C LEU A 912 -14.39 30.32 50.95
N LEU A 913 -14.19 31.41 50.18
CA LEU A 913 -12.89 31.74 49.57
C LEU A 913 -11.81 32.03 50.62
N THR A 914 -12.14 32.78 51.68
CA THR A 914 -11.20 33.05 52.79
C THR A 914 -10.83 31.79 53.57
N ARG A 915 -11.74 30.82 53.74
CA ARG A 915 -11.40 29.50 54.31
C ARG A 915 -10.47 28.70 53.40
N ALA A 916 -10.77 28.62 52.10
CA ALA A 916 -9.93 27.90 51.13
C ALA A 916 -8.53 28.53 50.95
N ALA A 917 -8.41 29.86 51.08
CA ALA A 917 -7.12 30.55 51.10
C ALA A 917 -6.31 30.17 52.34
N LYS A 918 -6.94 30.18 53.53
CA LYS A 918 -6.29 29.82 54.79
C LYS A 918 -5.84 28.36 54.83
N GLU A 919 -6.64 27.46 54.25
CA GLU A 919 -6.35 26.02 54.12
C GLU A 919 -5.19 25.74 53.13
N LYS A 920 -4.99 26.59 52.11
CA LYS A 920 -3.78 26.57 51.28
C LYS A 920 -2.53 27.07 52.02
N MET A 921 -2.64 28.17 52.77
CA MET A 921 -1.51 28.73 53.52
C MET A 921 -0.92 27.73 54.52
N SER A 922 -1.78 27.01 55.26
CA SER A 922 -1.34 25.97 56.21
C SER A 922 -0.63 24.76 55.56
N VAL A 923 -0.74 24.58 54.24
CA VAL A 923 -0.01 23.54 53.50
C VAL A 923 1.32 24.07 52.95
N SER A 924 1.41 25.36 52.61
CA SER A 924 2.69 25.99 52.24
C SER A 924 3.61 26.29 53.44
N GLU A 925 3.09 26.32 54.66
CA GLU A 925 3.87 26.43 55.90
C GLU A 925 4.33 25.06 56.46
N GLN A 926 4.07 23.96 55.73
CA GLN A 926 4.45 22.58 56.10
C GLN A 926 5.11 21.80 54.94
N GLY A 927 5.68 22.50 53.94
CA GLY A 927 6.36 21.93 52.78
C GLY A 927 7.84 22.29 52.74
#